data_AF-A0A358WES1-F1
#
_entry.id   AF-A0A358WES1-F1
#
_cell.length_a   1.000
_cell.length_b   1.000
_cell.length_c   1.000
_cell.angle_alpha   90.00
_cell.angle_beta   90.00
_cell.angle_gamma   90.00
#
_symmetry.space_group_name_H-M   'P 1'
#
loop_
_entity.id
_entity.type
_entity.pdbx_description
1 polymer ?
#
loop_
_entity_poly.entity_id
_entity_poly.type
_entity_poly.pdbx_seq_one_letter_code
_entity_poly.pdbx_strand_id
1 'polypeptide(L)'
;MKVKKWLLGLVTFAAMAVLCAVCAGAETYGDFQYSALDDGTVEITGYNGSAEKVDIPAEIDGKSVTSIGNRAFNGCTSLTSITIPNSVTEIGSGAFSSCTSLTSIKIPDSVMQIGDYVFVGCTNLIEIQVETDNKFYSSDKGVLFNKNKTEIICYPAGIKDTIYLIPSSVTSIGKRAFQNCSNLINIKIPDRVSYIGSIAFADCTSLTSITIPNSVTSLGNSAFRGCASLTSITIPDSVTSISGGAFGNCTSLTSITIPDSVTSIGGNAFSNTALLKNQTTSEKYVGKWVIDCDDDAKSVTIKNGTVGIADFAFYDCPSLTSVTIPNSVTSMGEQAFGECVSLLGITIPNGMTSIDENTFYNCTSLTSVTIPNRVTSIGNHAFKECASLASITIPGSITEIGYEAFMGCTSLKSVTIPASVLSIDSEAFGYIDRDEKIDDFKIDYVKYTEGHRYAVRNGFTEEVYFATSELDDGSLRITGYIDNLSSVSLIIPSEINGKQVTGIGGQAFEGCTGLENITIPDSVTEIGLEAFSGCTSLTNITIPDSVTKIGSSAFSGCSSLTAIDVEVGNNNYTSVNGFLFNKGKTELICYPAGKTDKSYNIPNSVTSIGYSAFIDCTSITSITIPDSVTSIDSSAFGGCSSLKSITIPNSVTSIGYYAFYGCTSLTSVTIPKSVTGIDDWAFGYYYDNDYKKINNFKIYCYSGTAGEQYAKGNGFDYVLLDKLPTLAKITGVKLGGRAADALRINWTKNANADGYIVEMYQGNKWVRIAKITSNNTTTFRKAGLKAGTAYKFRVRAYKMSGKTAVYSAYSNELAARTNPSVMKGAKLGGRAADALRINWTKNASADGYIVEMYQGNKWVRVGKITNNSTTTFRKAGLKASTVYKFRVRAYKMSGKTALYGNYSATVTARTNPSVMTGAKLAGRAADALRINWSKNASADGYIVEMYQGNKWVRVAKITSNSTTTFRKAGLSASSVYKFRVRAYKMSGSTAIYSDYSAEIAARTNPSVMTGAKLGGRAADALRVNWSKNASADGYIVEMYQGNKWVRVGKITNNSTTTFRKAGLNASTVYKFRVRAYKMSGKTALYGNYSATVTARTNPSIVKGVKIGGKAKDALRVNWTKNASAQGYIVEMYKGGKWVRVAKITNGNTTTFRKAGLAKNTAYKFRVRAYHMSGKTALYGNYGSVSGKTAAK
;
A
#
# COMPACT_ATOMS: atom_id res chain seq x y z
N MET A 1 -51.68 -10.84 -24.98
CA MET A 1 -52.70 -11.02 -26.06
C MET A 1 -52.01 -11.70 -27.26
N LYS A 2 -52.67 -11.98 -28.41
CA LYS A 2 -52.19 -12.97 -29.43
C LYS A 2 -51.31 -12.39 -30.57
N VAL A 3 -50.11 -12.95 -30.78
CA VAL A 3 -49.44 -13.24 -32.09
C VAL A 3 -48.43 -14.40 -31.81
N LYS A 4 -48.58 -15.65 -32.32
CA LYS A 4 -48.10 -16.26 -33.59
C LYS A 4 -46.62 -15.93 -33.95
N LYS A 5 -45.74 -16.82 -34.44
CA LYS A 5 -45.65 -18.29 -34.72
C LYS A 5 -44.13 -18.63 -34.73
N TRP A 6 -43.62 -19.71 -34.13
CA TRP A 6 -43.53 -21.11 -34.61
C TRP A 6 -42.60 -21.43 -35.83
N LEU A 7 -41.42 -21.98 -35.49
CA LEU A 7 -40.81 -23.25 -35.97
C LEU A 7 -39.93 -23.38 -37.25
N LEU A 8 -38.77 -24.00 -37.01
CA LEU A 8 -37.98 -24.97 -37.82
C LEU A 8 -37.22 -24.53 -39.11
N GLY A 9 -35.92 -24.88 -39.18
CA GLY A 9 -35.07 -24.85 -40.37
C GLY A 9 -33.64 -25.34 -40.05
N LEU A 10 -33.02 -26.15 -40.91
CA LEU A 10 -31.69 -26.76 -40.71
C LEU A 10 -30.80 -26.47 -41.93
N VAL A 11 -29.46 -26.39 -41.73
CA VAL A 11 -28.39 -26.19 -42.75
C VAL A 11 -28.49 -24.82 -43.48
N THR A 12 -27.53 -23.90 -43.44
CA THR A 12 -26.11 -23.99 -43.86
C THR A 12 -25.23 -22.88 -43.24
N PHE A 13 -23.91 -23.10 -43.19
CA PHE A 13 -22.91 -22.09 -42.79
C PHE A 13 -22.37 -21.32 -44.01
N ALA A 14 -22.51 -19.99 -44.05
CA ALA A 14 -21.69 -19.09 -44.89
C ALA A 14 -21.81 -17.62 -44.45
N ALA A 15 -20.68 -16.89 -44.49
CA ALA A 15 -20.52 -15.43 -44.53
C ALA A 15 -21.39 -14.52 -43.64
N MET A 16 -20.78 -13.90 -42.61
CA MET A 16 -21.18 -12.57 -42.13
C MET A 16 -20.01 -11.82 -41.47
N ALA A 17 -20.14 -10.49 -41.36
CA ALA A 17 -19.32 -9.57 -40.56
C ALA A 17 -17.86 -9.31 -41.01
N VAL A 18 -17.71 -8.67 -42.17
CA VAL A 18 -16.73 -7.56 -42.27
C VAL A 18 -17.39 -6.33 -41.64
N LEU A 19 -16.72 -5.67 -40.69
CA LEU A 19 -17.06 -4.30 -40.28
C LEU A 19 -15.82 -3.62 -39.66
N CYS A 20 -15.61 -2.37 -40.05
CA CYS A 20 -14.33 -1.67 -40.00
C CYS A 20 -13.67 -1.57 -38.61
N ALA A 21 -12.40 -2.00 -38.54
CA ALA A 21 -11.38 -1.17 -37.93
C ALA A 21 -10.79 -0.25 -39.02
N VAL A 22 -10.50 1.01 -38.70
CA VAL A 22 -9.83 1.94 -39.63
C VAL A 22 -8.33 1.68 -39.56
N CYS A 23 -7.87 0.68 -40.31
CA CYS A 23 -6.45 0.42 -40.51
C CYS A 23 -5.91 1.26 -41.67
N ALA A 24 -4.68 1.78 -41.53
CA ALA A 24 -3.90 2.13 -42.71
C ALA A 24 -3.74 0.88 -43.60
N GLY A 25 -3.67 1.05 -44.92
CA GLY A 25 -3.59 -0.07 -45.84
C GLY A 25 -2.35 -0.92 -45.55
N ALA A 26 -2.56 -2.17 -45.11
CA ALA A 26 -1.46 -3.10 -44.86
C ALA A 26 -0.70 -3.34 -46.17
N GLU A 27 0.62 -3.18 -46.11
CA GLU A 27 1.49 -3.35 -47.28
C GLU A 27 1.52 -4.84 -47.68
N THR A 28 1.70 -5.14 -48.97
CA THR A 28 1.56 -6.50 -49.51
C THR A 28 2.80 -6.94 -50.26
N TYR A 29 3.36 -8.09 -49.88
CA TYR A 29 4.49 -8.72 -50.55
C TYR A 29 4.07 -10.11 -51.06
N GLY A 30 3.65 -10.17 -52.32
CA GLY A 30 2.95 -11.34 -52.86
C GLY A 30 1.66 -11.61 -52.08
N ASP A 31 1.50 -12.86 -51.61
CA ASP A 31 0.34 -13.29 -50.82
C ASP A 31 0.38 -12.86 -49.34
N PHE A 32 1.51 -12.33 -48.85
CA PHE A 32 1.67 -11.86 -47.47
C PHE A 32 1.22 -10.40 -47.32
N GLN A 33 0.53 -10.11 -46.23
CA GLN A 33 0.31 -8.75 -45.73
C GLN A 33 1.30 -8.48 -44.60
N TYR A 34 1.84 -7.26 -44.55
CA TYR A 34 2.87 -6.90 -43.59
C TYR A 34 2.74 -5.45 -43.11
N SER A 35 3.45 -5.14 -42.02
CA SER A 35 3.65 -3.79 -41.49
C SER A 35 5.12 -3.56 -41.20
N ALA A 36 5.65 -2.41 -41.60
CA ALA A 36 6.95 -1.95 -41.13
C ALA A 36 6.88 -1.53 -39.65
N LEU A 37 7.92 -1.84 -38.88
CA LEU A 37 8.06 -1.51 -37.46
C LEU A 37 9.01 -0.33 -37.26
N ASP A 38 8.86 0.39 -36.14
CA ASP A 38 9.65 1.60 -35.81
C ASP A 38 11.17 1.35 -35.71
N ASP A 39 11.60 0.11 -35.52
CA ASP A 39 13.01 -0.31 -35.49
C ASP A 39 13.61 -0.57 -36.89
N GLY A 40 12.80 -0.43 -37.95
CA GLY A 40 13.18 -0.68 -39.34
C GLY A 40 12.92 -2.11 -39.83
N THR A 41 12.36 -2.98 -39.00
CA THR A 41 12.06 -4.38 -39.34
C THR A 41 10.58 -4.56 -39.79
N VAL A 42 10.12 -5.80 -40.00
CA VAL A 42 8.79 -6.10 -40.56
C VAL A 42 8.05 -7.20 -39.78
N GLU A 43 6.77 -6.94 -39.49
CA GLU A 43 5.80 -7.95 -39.02
C GLU A 43 4.94 -8.47 -40.19
N ILE A 44 4.79 -9.80 -40.32
CA ILE A 44 3.74 -10.39 -41.17
C ILE A 44 2.40 -10.28 -40.46
N THR A 45 1.52 -9.39 -40.90
CA THR A 45 0.22 -9.12 -40.28
C THR A 45 -0.93 -9.97 -40.85
N GLY A 46 -0.74 -10.58 -42.02
CA GLY A 46 -1.76 -11.41 -42.67
C GLY A 46 -1.19 -12.28 -43.81
N TYR A 47 -1.98 -13.24 -44.28
CA TYR A 47 -1.68 -14.03 -45.47
C TYR A 47 -2.98 -14.41 -46.19
N ASN A 48 -3.10 -13.98 -47.45
CA ASN A 48 -4.30 -14.16 -48.28
C ASN A 48 -4.13 -15.25 -49.36
N GLY A 49 -2.95 -15.87 -49.45
CA GLY A 49 -2.65 -16.91 -50.42
C GLY A 49 -3.36 -18.23 -50.13
N SER A 50 -3.48 -19.06 -51.16
CA SER A 50 -4.12 -20.38 -51.08
C SER A 50 -3.14 -21.55 -51.04
N ALA A 51 -1.83 -21.30 -51.18
CA ALA A 51 -0.81 -22.34 -51.33
C ALA A 51 -0.76 -23.34 -50.15
N GLU A 52 -0.64 -24.63 -50.49
CA GLU A 52 -0.52 -25.72 -49.50
C GLU A 52 0.78 -25.69 -48.70
N LYS A 53 1.81 -25.02 -49.23
CA LYS A 53 3.13 -24.86 -48.60
C LYS A 53 3.54 -23.40 -48.72
N VAL A 54 4.03 -22.85 -47.62
CA VAL A 54 4.37 -21.44 -47.52
C VAL A 54 5.75 -21.31 -46.90
N ASP A 55 6.61 -20.53 -47.55
CA ASP A 55 7.91 -20.16 -47.02
C ASP A 55 7.87 -18.65 -46.71
N ILE A 56 7.95 -18.27 -45.43
CA ILE A 56 7.96 -16.86 -45.05
C ILE A 56 9.31 -16.26 -45.47
N PRO A 57 9.34 -15.13 -46.22
CA PRO A 57 10.60 -14.50 -46.62
C PRO A 57 11.34 -13.95 -45.40
N ALA A 58 12.67 -14.08 -45.39
CA ALA A 58 13.51 -13.53 -44.32
C ALA A 58 13.62 -11.99 -44.38
N GLU A 59 13.40 -11.40 -45.56
CA GLU A 59 13.39 -9.96 -45.81
C GLU A 59 12.25 -9.59 -46.75
N ILE A 60 11.61 -8.45 -46.51
CA ILE A 60 10.62 -7.80 -47.38
C ILE A 60 11.12 -6.38 -47.64
N ASP A 61 11.22 -5.99 -48.92
CA ASP A 61 11.69 -4.68 -49.38
C ASP A 61 13.00 -4.19 -48.70
N GLY A 62 13.92 -5.13 -48.45
CA GLY A 62 15.23 -4.88 -47.83
C GLY A 62 15.20 -4.73 -46.30
N LYS A 63 14.06 -5.00 -45.65
CA LYS A 63 13.88 -5.02 -44.19
C LYS A 63 13.71 -6.46 -43.71
N SER A 64 14.39 -6.85 -42.63
CA SER A 64 14.25 -8.20 -42.07
C SER A 64 12.88 -8.45 -41.46
N VAL A 65 12.30 -9.61 -41.72
CA VAL A 65 11.02 -10.06 -41.15
C VAL A 65 11.27 -10.66 -39.77
N THR A 66 10.77 -10.01 -38.72
CA THR A 66 11.12 -10.26 -37.31
C THR A 66 9.96 -10.82 -36.48
N SER A 67 8.71 -10.59 -36.87
CA SER A 67 7.55 -11.19 -36.20
C SER A 67 6.49 -11.72 -37.17
N ILE A 68 5.72 -12.67 -36.67
CA ILE A 68 4.44 -13.10 -37.26
C ILE A 68 3.35 -12.55 -36.34
N GLY A 69 2.50 -11.66 -36.84
CA GLY A 69 1.51 -10.95 -36.05
C GLY A 69 0.37 -11.82 -35.51
N ASN A 70 -0.42 -11.22 -34.61
CA ASN A 70 -1.59 -11.87 -34.04
C ASN A 70 -2.57 -12.28 -35.15
N ARG A 71 -2.93 -13.57 -35.21
CA ARG A 71 -3.82 -14.17 -36.22
C ARG A 71 -3.37 -14.09 -37.70
N ALA A 72 -2.10 -13.82 -38.00
CA ALA A 72 -1.64 -13.61 -39.39
C ALA A 72 -1.98 -14.73 -40.39
N PHE A 73 -2.02 -15.99 -39.96
CA PHE A 73 -2.43 -17.16 -40.75
C PHE A 73 -3.72 -17.81 -40.19
N ASN A 74 -4.59 -17.03 -39.52
CA ASN A 74 -5.78 -17.58 -38.88
C ASN A 74 -6.81 -18.05 -39.91
N GLY A 75 -7.13 -19.34 -39.90
CA GLY A 75 -8.09 -19.93 -40.82
C GLY A 75 -7.53 -20.27 -42.21
N CYS A 76 -6.20 -20.30 -42.40
CA CYS A 76 -5.57 -20.79 -43.62
C CYS A 76 -5.75 -22.31 -43.77
N THR A 77 -6.96 -22.74 -44.17
CA THR A 77 -7.38 -24.15 -44.17
C THR A 77 -6.69 -25.02 -45.23
N SER A 78 -6.05 -24.44 -46.25
CA SER A 78 -5.23 -25.18 -47.22
C SER A 78 -3.78 -25.42 -46.78
N LEU A 79 -3.28 -24.66 -45.80
CA LEU A 79 -1.87 -24.72 -45.38
C LEU A 79 -1.55 -26.08 -44.75
N THR A 80 -0.60 -26.82 -45.33
CA THR A 80 -0.16 -28.17 -44.89
C THR A 80 1.17 -28.17 -44.14
N SER A 81 2.07 -27.22 -44.47
CA SER A 81 3.37 -27.00 -43.83
C SER A 81 3.84 -25.56 -44.05
N ILE A 82 4.51 -24.95 -43.07
CA ILE A 82 5.10 -23.61 -43.19
C ILE A 82 6.54 -23.56 -42.71
N THR A 83 7.39 -22.84 -43.44
CA THR A 83 8.77 -22.53 -43.05
C THR A 83 8.84 -21.13 -42.43
N ILE A 84 9.42 -21.04 -41.22
CA ILE A 84 9.69 -19.78 -40.52
C ILE A 84 11.21 -19.53 -40.57
N PRO A 85 11.68 -18.37 -41.08
CA PRO A 85 13.10 -18.05 -41.15
C PRO A 85 13.67 -17.64 -39.79
N ASN A 86 14.98 -17.86 -39.58
CA ASN A 86 15.69 -17.51 -38.33
C ASN A 86 15.85 -15.98 -38.10
N SER A 87 15.26 -15.13 -38.96
CA SER A 87 15.06 -13.70 -38.67
C SER A 87 13.90 -13.46 -37.70
N VAL A 88 12.90 -14.36 -37.66
CA VAL A 88 11.71 -14.23 -36.82
C VAL A 88 12.03 -14.55 -35.36
N THR A 89 11.77 -13.59 -34.47
CA THR A 89 11.94 -13.70 -33.02
C THR A 89 10.62 -13.85 -32.26
N GLU A 90 9.48 -13.49 -32.87
CA GLU A 90 8.15 -13.60 -32.24
C GLU A 90 7.07 -14.22 -33.15
N ILE A 91 6.20 -15.04 -32.55
CA ILE A 91 4.97 -15.58 -33.15
C ILE A 91 3.78 -15.15 -32.29
N GLY A 92 2.93 -14.27 -32.81
CA GLY A 92 1.80 -13.65 -32.11
C GLY A 92 0.65 -14.60 -31.77
N SER A 93 -0.26 -14.14 -30.92
CA SER A 93 -1.35 -14.97 -30.38
C SER A 93 -2.31 -15.42 -31.48
N GLY A 94 -2.63 -16.71 -31.48
CA GLY A 94 -3.48 -17.34 -32.49
C GLY A 94 -2.95 -17.29 -33.92
N ALA A 95 -1.66 -16.99 -34.16
CA ALA A 95 -1.10 -16.79 -35.51
C ALA A 95 -1.48 -17.89 -36.51
N PHE A 96 -1.45 -19.17 -36.12
CA PHE A 96 -1.80 -20.32 -36.95
C PHE A 96 -3.16 -20.94 -36.60
N SER A 97 -4.00 -20.26 -35.81
CA SER A 97 -5.23 -20.85 -35.29
C SER A 97 -6.17 -21.24 -36.44
N SER A 98 -6.82 -22.40 -36.34
CA SER A 98 -7.68 -22.97 -37.39
C SER A 98 -7.01 -23.23 -38.75
N CYS A 99 -5.68 -23.36 -38.82
CA CYS A 99 -5.01 -24.01 -39.96
C CYS A 99 -5.31 -25.52 -39.96
N THR A 100 -6.52 -25.90 -40.37
CA THR A 100 -7.03 -27.28 -40.20
C THR A 100 -6.21 -28.35 -40.91
N SER A 101 -5.50 -28.00 -41.98
CA SER A 101 -4.68 -28.93 -42.76
C SER A 101 -3.20 -28.96 -42.35
N LEU A 102 -2.76 -28.08 -41.43
CA LEU A 102 -1.36 -27.96 -41.05
C LEU A 102 -0.94 -29.23 -40.31
N THR A 103 0.01 -29.97 -40.88
CA THR A 103 0.43 -31.30 -40.37
C THR A 103 1.65 -31.21 -39.45
N SER A 104 2.62 -30.38 -39.80
CA SER A 104 3.79 -30.10 -38.98
C SER A 104 4.27 -28.65 -39.12
N ILE A 105 5.01 -28.18 -38.10
CA ILE A 105 5.66 -26.87 -38.09
C ILE A 105 6.99 -26.94 -37.32
N LYS A 106 7.96 -26.12 -37.74
CA LYS A 106 9.28 -26.01 -37.11
C LYS A 106 9.46 -24.61 -36.52
N ILE A 107 9.82 -24.53 -35.23
CA ILE A 107 10.16 -23.30 -34.53
C ILE A 107 11.69 -23.12 -34.55
N PRO A 108 12.23 -22.07 -35.20
CA PRO A 108 13.68 -21.85 -35.29
C PRO A 108 14.31 -21.41 -33.96
N ASP A 109 15.65 -21.44 -33.89
CA ASP A 109 16.43 -21.09 -32.70
C ASP A 109 16.26 -19.63 -32.24
N SER A 110 15.92 -18.75 -33.19
CA SER A 110 15.65 -17.33 -33.04
C SER A 110 14.39 -17.00 -32.24
N VAL A 111 13.37 -17.86 -32.24
CA VAL A 111 12.06 -17.54 -31.62
C VAL A 111 12.17 -17.44 -30.11
N MET A 112 12.03 -16.21 -29.62
CA MET A 112 12.03 -15.82 -28.21
C MET A 112 10.65 -15.89 -27.59
N GLN A 113 9.60 -15.58 -28.36
CA GLN A 113 8.22 -15.48 -27.90
C GLN A 113 7.24 -16.21 -28.82
N ILE A 114 6.38 -17.02 -28.21
CA ILE A 114 5.21 -17.65 -28.82
C ILE A 114 4.01 -17.23 -27.99
N GLY A 115 3.04 -16.59 -28.64
CA GLY A 115 1.84 -16.06 -28.04
C GLY A 115 0.85 -17.13 -27.57
N ASP A 116 -0.31 -16.64 -27.17
CA ASP A 116 -1.35 -17.45 -26.60
C ASP A 116 -2.12 -18.21 -27.71
N TYR A 117 -2.53 -19.46 -27.49
CA TYR A 117 -3.42 -20.26 -28.37
C TYR A 117 -3.04 -20.39 -29.86
N VAL A 118 -1.74 -20.23 -30.22
CA VAL A 118 -1.23 -20.19 -31.61
C VAL A 118 -1.74 -21.32 -32.52
N PHE A 119 -1.82 -22.56 -32.05
CA PHE A 119 -2.22 -23.73 -32.85
C PHE A 119 -3.65 -24.23 -32.59
N VAL A 120 -4.48 -23.49 -31.85
CA VAL A 120 -5.84 -23.94 -31.52
C VAL A 120 -6.68 -24.08 -32.79
N GLY A 121 -7.24 -25.27 -33.01
CA GLY A 121 -8.02 -25.61 -34.21
C GLY A 121 -7.20 -26.23 -35.35
N CYS A 122 -5.88 -26.43 -35.19
CA CYS A 122 -5.07 -27.19 -36.16
C CYS A 122 -5.32 -28.70 -35.98
N THR A 123 -6.48 -29.18 -36.42
CA THR A 123 -7.00 -30.54 -36.14
C THR A 123 -6.20 -31.68 -36.79
N ASN A 124 -5.35 -31.39 -37.78
CA ASN A 124 -4.43 -32.36 -38.37
C ASN A 124 -2.96 -32.18 -37.95
N LEU A 125 -2.65 -31.22 -37.07
CA LEU A 125 -1.28 -31.01 -36.59
C LEU A 125 -0.84 -32.20 -35.75
N ILE A 126 0.20 -32.91 -36.19
CA ILE A 126 0.78 -34.06 -35.51
C ILE A 126 2.13 -33.75 -34.86
N GLU A 127 2.85 -32.72 -35.34
CA GLU A 127 4.20 -32.43 -34.85
C GLU A 127 4.53 -30.92 -34.80
N ILE A 128 4.91 -30.43 -33.62
CA ILE A 128 5.66 -29.17 -33.46
C ILE A 128 7.12 -29.54 -33.17
N GLN A 129 8.01 -29.19 -34.10
CA GLN A 129 9.45 -29.30 -33.91
C GLN A 129 10.01 -27.98 -33.36
N VAL A 130 11.05 -28.05 -32.52
CA VAL A 130 11.80 -26.87 -32.05
C VAL A 130 13.28 -27.14 -32.23
N GLU A 131 14.03 -26.18 -32.77
CA GLU A 131 15.47 -26.33 -32.96
C GLU A 131 16.22 -26.50 -31.63
N THR A 132 17.29 -27.30 -31.65
CA THR A 132 18.03 -27.71 -30.44
C THR A 132 18.55 -26.53 -29.64
N ASP A 133 18.87 -25.44 -30.33
CA ASP A 133 19.61 -24.31 -29.80
C ASP A 133 18.68 -23.14 -29.42
N ASN A 134 17.36 -23.25 -29.71
CA ASN A 134 16.33 -22.32 -29.23
C ASN A 134 16.42 -22.20 -27.70
N LYS A 135 16.46 -20.97 -27.16
CA LYS A 135 16.75 -20.75 -25.73
C LYS A 135 15.51 -20.84 -24.82
N PHE A 136 14.31 -20.81 -25.38
CA PHE A 136 13.04 -20.57 -24.67
C PHE A 136 12.08 -21.75 -24.72
N TYR A 137 12.13 -22.54 -25.79
CA TYR A 137 11.21 -23.63 -26.10
C TYR A 137 11.93 -24.97 -26.31
N SER A 138 11.19 -26.07 -26.23
CA SER A 138 11.65 -27.39 -26.67
C SER A 138 10.47 -28.27 -27.07
N SER A 139 10.69 -29.26 -27.93
CA SER A 139 9.68 -30.29 -28.19
C SER A 139 10.05 -31.65 -27.60
N ASP A 140 9.04 -32.50 -27.42
CA ASP A 140 9.20 -33.93 -27.13
C ASP A 140 8.08 -34.69 -27.85
N LYS A 141 8.42 -35.57 -28.79
CA LYS A 141 7.45 -36.31 -29.64
C LYS A 141 6.38 -35.40 -30.27
N GLY A 142 6.81 -34.27 -30.83
CA GLY A 142 5.93 -33.28 -31.45
C GLY A 142 5.13 -32.37 -30.48
N VAL A 143 5.15 -32.63 -29.17
CA VAL A 143 4.49 -31.78 -28.17
C VAL A 143 5.40 -30.58 -27.82
N LEU A 144 4.83 -29.38 -27.75
CA LEU A 144 5.55 -28.13 -27.46
C LEU A 144 5.59 -27.83 -25.95
N PHE A 145 6.80 -27.58 -25.45
CA PHE A 145 7.11 -27.23 -24.07
C PHE A 145 7.95 -25.94 -24.01
N ASN A 146 8.07 -25.36 -22.81
CA ASN A 146 9.19 -24.48 -22.50
C ASN A 146 10.54 -25.24 -22.51
N LYS A 147 11.68 -24.54 -22.57
CA LYS A 147 13.02 -25.15 -22.72
C LYS A 147 13.36 -26.19 -21.65
N ASN A 148 12.86 -25.99 -20.43
CA ASN A 148 13.12 -26.85 -19.28
C ASN A 148 12.13 -28.02 -19.14
N LYS A 149 11.17 -28.17 -20.07
CA LYS A 149 10.06 -29.15 -20.01
C LYS A 149 9.32 -29.13 -18.67
N THR A 150 9.16 -27.96 -18.07
CA THR A 150 8.36 -27.75 -16.85
C THR A 150 6.92 -27.33 -17.15
N GLU A 151 6.62 -26.98 -18.40
CA GLU A 151 5.31 -26.55 -18.85
C GLU A 151 5.01 -27.15 -20.22
N ILE A 152 3.79 -27.66 -20.41
CA ILE A 152 3.24 -27.99 -21.73
C ILE A 152 2.50 -26.74 -22.23
N ILE A 153 2.90 -26.27 -23.41
CA ILE A 153 2.33 -25.09 -24.07
C ILE A 153 1.28 -25.53 -25.08
N CYS A 154 1.58 -26.53 -25.91
CA CYS A 154 0.63 -27.08 -26.87
C CYS A 154 0.91 -28.57 -27.16
N TYR A 155 -0.14 -29.38 -27.05
CA TYR A 155 -0.23 -30.75 -27.57
C TYR A 155 -0.96 -30.70 -28.93
N PRO A 156 -0.32 -31.14 -30.03
CA PRO A 156 -0.97 -31.13 -31.35
C PRO A 156 -2.23 -32.02 -31.41
N ALA A 157 -3.37 -31.43 -31.74
CA ALA A 157 -4.67 -32.10 -31.71
C ALA A 157 -4.83 -33.24 -32.72
N GLY A 158 -4.02 -33.24 -33.79
CA GLY A 158 -4.02 -34.28 -34.82
C GLY A 158 -3.36 -35.59 -34.38
N ILE A 159 -2.57 -35.60 -33.30
CA ILE A 159 -1.93 -36.81 -32.76
C ILE A 159 -3.00 -37.87 -32.44
N LYS A 160 -2.77 -39.10 -32.90
CA LYS A 160 -3.71 -40.24 -32.78
C LYS A 160 -3.51 -41.09 -31.51
N ASP A 161 -2.52 -40.76 -30.67
CA ASP A 161 -2.30 -41.42 -29.38
C ASP A 161 -3.51 -41.22 -28.46
N THR A 162 -4.17 -42.33 -28.10
CA THR A 162 -5.34 -42.33 -27.20
C THR A 162 -4.97 -42.19 -25.73
N ILE A 163 -3.68 -42.32 -25.37
CA ILE A 163 -3.17 -42.20 -24.00
C ILE A 163 -1.90 -41.36 -24.00
N TYR A 164 -1.92 -40.21 -23.31
CA TYR A 164 -0.73 -39.38 -23.13
C TYR A 164 -0.19 -39.44 -21.69
N LEU A 165 1.13 -39.55 -21.56
CA LEU A 165 1.86 -39.61 -20.29
C LEU A 165 2.72 -38.35 -20.15
N ILE A 166 2.22 -37.36 -19.41
CA ILE A 166 2.93 -36.08 -19.21
C ILE A 166 4.29 -36.34 -18.51
N PRO A 167 5.41 -35.79 -19.00
CA PRO A 167 6.73 -35.94 -18.39
C PRO A 167 6.78 -35.47 -16.92
N SER A 168 7.51 -36.20 -16.06
CA SER A 168 7.60 -35.90 -14.61
C SER A 168 8.41 -34.64 -14.25
N SER A 169 8.98 -33.97 -15.24
CA SER A 169 9.53 -32.62 -15.15
C SER A 169 8.45 -31.54 -15.04
N VAL A 170 7.26 -31.77 -15.60
CA VAL A 170 6.18 -30.79 -15.76
C VAL A 170 5.55 -30.41 -14.41
N THR A 171 5.30 -29.10 -14.26
CA THR A 171 4.73 -28.43 -13.08
C THR A 171 3.52 -27.54 -13.40
N SER A 172 3.29 -27.22 -14.67
CA SER A 172 2.08 -26.51 -15.14
C SER A 172 1.59 -27.06 -16.49
N ILE A 173 0.29 -26.94 -16.72
CA ILE A 173 -0.34 -27.17 -18.02
C ILE A 173 -0.90 -25.83 -18.50
N GLY A 174 -0.45 -25.37 -19.66
CA GLY A 174 -0.78 -24.07 -20.22
C GLY A 174 -2.26 -23.89 -20.56
N LYS A 175 -2.64 -22.63 -20.74
CA LYS A 175 -3.96 -22.21 -21.25
C LYS A 175 -4.19 -22.85 -22.63
N ARG A 176 -5.32 -23.54 -22.81
CA ARG A 176 -5.68 -24.27 -24.05
C ARG A 176 -4.69 -25.35 -24.52
N ALA A 177 -3.75 -25.82 -23.68
CA ALA A 177 -2.66 -26.70 -24.09
C ALA A 177 -3.09 -28.03 -24.75
N PHE A 178 -4.27 -28.55 -24.45
CA PHE A 178 -4.89 -29.73 -25.06
C PHE A 178 -6.28 -29.40 -25.68
N GLN A 179 -6.57 -28.15 -26.04
CA GLN A 179 -7.90 -27.82 -26.59
C GLN A 179 -8.14 -28.57 -27.91
N ASN A 180 -9.36 -29.09 -28.10
CA ASN A 180 -9.78 -29.89 -29.26
C ASN A 180 -9.01 -31.21 -29.47
N CYS A 181 -8.30 -31.74 -28.47
CA CYS A 181 -7.57 -33.00 -28.56
C CYS A 181 -8.51 -34.23 -28.49
N SER A 182 -9.41 -34.34 -29.47
CA SER A 182 -10.52 -35.29 -29.51
C SER A 182 -10.12 -36.76 -29.53
N ASN A 183 -8.90 -37.10 -29.97
CA ASN A 183 -8.40 -38.49 -29.96
C ASN A 183 -8.03 -39.00 -28.55
N LEU A 184 -7.87 -38.10 -27.57
CA LEU A 184 -7.27 -38.42 -26.26
C LEU A 184 -8.30 -39.02 -25.28
N ILE A 185 -8.19 -40.32 -25.00
CA ILE A 185 -9.13 -41.08 -24.15
C ILE A 185 -8.73 -41.03 -22.67
N ASN A 186 -7.43 -40.95 -22.37
CA ASN A 186 -6.88 -40.91 -21.01
C ASN A 186 -5.60 -40.07 -20.96
N ILE A 187 -5.41 -39.28 -19.90
CA ILE A 187 -4.15 -38.56 -19.67
C ILE A 187 -3.67 -38.70 -18.24
N LYS A 188 -2.36 -38.96 -18.09
CA LYS A 188 -1.71 -39.05 -16.78
C LYS A 188 -0.93 -37.78 -16.47
N ILE A 189 -1.50 -36.93 -15.62
CA ILE A 189 -0.83 -35.77 -15.01
C ILE A 189 0.07 -36.25 -13.85
N PRO A 190 1.33 -35.79 -13.73
CA PRO A 190 2.21 -36.14 -12.61
C PRO A 190 1.95 -35.28 -11.37
N ASP A 191 2.22 -35.85 -10.19
CA ASP A 191 2.05 -35.27 -8.83
C ASP A 191 2.68 -33.90 -8.58
N ARG A 192 3.45 -33.36 -9.53
CA ARG A 192 4.13 -32.05 -9.45
C ARG A 192 3.40 -30.91 -10.15
N VAL A 193 2.34 -31.19 -10.92
CA VAL A 193 1.55 -30.15 -11.60
C VAL A 193 0.68 -29.41 -10.59
N SER A 194 0.98 -28.13 -10.35
CA SER A 194 0.23 -27.28 -9.43
C SER A 194 -0.77 -26.34 -10.11
N TYR A 195 -0.78 -26.30 -11.44
CA TYR A 195 -1.63 -25.41 -12.22
C TYR A 195 -2.14 -26.08 -13.50
N ILE A 196 -3.44 -25.93 -13.77
CA ILE A 196 -4.11 -26.31 -15.01
C ILE A 196 -4.81 -25.05 -15.54
N GLY A 197 -4.32 -24.54 -16.67
CA GLY A 197 -4.80 -23.28 -17.26
C GLY A 197 -6.26 -23.30 -17.70
N SER A 198 -6.82 -22.10 -17.90
CA SER A 198 -8.16 -21.95 -18.46
C SER A 198 -8.26 -22.63 -19.83
N ILE A 199 -9.38 -23.33 -20.07
CA ILE A 199 -9.70 -24.01 -21.34
C ILE A 199 -8.64 -25.12 -21.68
N ALA A 200 -7.79 -25.53 -20.74
CA ALA A 200 -6.64 -26.42 -21.00
C ALA A 200 -7.00 -27.75 -21.68
N PHE A 201 -8.10 -28.39 -21.31
CA PHE A 201 -8.60 -29.65 -21.89
C PHE A 201 -9.95 -29.48 -22.57
N ALA A 202 -10.36 -28.25 -22.90
CA ALA A 202 -11.67 -28.04 -23.48
C ALA A 202 -11.83 -28.78 -24.81
N ASP A 203 -13.03 -29.32 -25.03
CA ASP A 203 -13.41 -30.03 -26.24
C ASP A 203 -12.54 -31.30 -26.52
N CYS A 204 -11.90 -31.86 -25.47
CA CYS A 204 -11.34 -33.22 -25.46
C CYS A 204 -12.47 -34.27 -25.42
N THR A 205 -13.25 -34.37 -26.50
CA THR A 205 -14.55 -35.07 -26.50
C THR A 205 -14.50 -36.55 -26.11
N SER A 206 -13.42 -37.28 -26.43
CA SER A 206 -13.25 -38.69 -26.02
C SER A 206 -12.59 -38.92 -24.65
N LEU A 207 -12.23 -37.87 -23.90
CA LEU A 207 -11.58 -38.01 -22.60
C LEU A 207 -12.53 -38.64 -21.57
N THR A 208 -12.34 -39.94 -21.29
CA THR A 208 -13.25 -40.72 -20.44
C THR A 208 -13.02 -40.53 -18.94
N SER A 209 -11.78 -40.25 -18.55
CA SER A 209 -11.32 -40.16 -17.17
C SER A 209 -10.01 -39.37 -17.07
N ILE A 210 -9.86 -38.60 -15.99
CA ILE A 210 -8.64 -37.88 -15.66
C ILE A 210 -8.42 -37.85 -14.15
N THR A 211 -7.16 -37.91 -13.70
CA THR A 211 -6.78 -37.72 -12.29
C THR A 211 -6.09 -36.37 -12.13
N ILE A 212 -6.74 -35.44 -11.44
CA ILE A 212 -6.13 -34.16 -11.03
C ILE A 212 -5.24 -34.43 -9.80
N PRO A 213 -3.95 -34.05 -9.78
CA PRO A 213 -3.08 -34.34 -8.65
C PRO A 213 -3.32 -33.39 -7.47
N ASN A 214 -3.04 -33.87 -6.24
CA ASN A 214 -3.17 -33.14 -4.96
C ASN A 214 -2.19 -31.96 -4.76
N SER A 215 -1.64 -31.44 -5.86
CA SER A 215 -0.78 -30.25 -5.94
C SER A 215 -1.49 -29.08 -6.62
N VAL A 216 -2.59 -29.33 -7.34
CA VAL A 216 -3.44 -28.29 -7.97
C VAL A 216 -4.32 -27.63 -6.91
N THR A 217 -4.30 -26.29 -6.85
CA THR A 217 -5.09 -25.51 -5.87
C THR A 217 -6.33 -24.84 -6.44
N SER A 218 -6.44 -24.73 -7.76
CA SER A 218 -7.62 -24.20 -8.46
C SER A 218 -7.65 -24.74 -9.90
N LEU A 219 -8.84 -24.77 -10.50
CA LEU A 219 -9.05 -25.15 -11.90
C LEU A 219 -9.43 -23.91 -12.71
N GLY A 220 -8.71 -23.62 -13.79
CA GLY A 220 -8.98 -22.46 -14.64
C GLY A 220 -10.37 -22.47 -15.28
N ASN A 221 -10.84 -21.28 -15.67
CA ASN A 221 -12.14 -21.11 -16.35
C ASN A 221 -12.28 -22.09 -17.52
N SER A 222 -13.38 -22.83 -17.56
CA SER A 222 -13.69 -23.81 -18.61
C SER A 222 -12.62 -24.88 -18.86
N ALA A 223 -11.77 -25.22 -17.86
CA ALA A 223 -10.63 -26.13 -18.02
C ALA A 223 -10.94 -27.49 -18.66
N PHE A 224 -12.13 -28.05 -18.43
CA PHE A 224 -12.61 -29.32 -19.01
C PHE A 224 -13.93 -29.17 -19.78
N ARG A 225 -14.30 -27.95 -20.18
CA ARG A 225 -15.56 -27.67 -20.89
C ARG A 225 -15.66 -28.52 -22.16
N GLY A 226 -16.75 -29.24 -22.37
CA GLY A 226 -16.95 -30.05 -23.57
C GLY A 226 -16.20 -31.40 -23.60
N CYS A 227 -15.64 -31.87 -22.47
CA CYS A 227 -15.17 -33.25 -22.31
C CYS A 227 -16.35 -34.23 -22.29
N ALA A 228 -17.02 -34.41 -23.42
CA ALA A 228 -18.32 -35.08 -23.54
C ALA A 228 -18.36 -36.50 -22.97
N SER A 229 -17.26 -37.26 -23.10
CA SER A 229 -17.14 -38.65 -22.60
C SER A 229 -16.73 -38.77 -21.12
N LEU A 230 -16.45 -37.65 -20.43
CA LEU A 230 -15.97 -37.68 -19.04
C LEU A 230 -17.10 -38.09 -18.10
N THR A 231 -17.10 -39.34 -17.64
CA THR A 231 -18.21 -39.90 -16.86
C THR A 231 -18.17 -39.55 -15.37
N SER A 232 -16.97 -39.41 -14.81
CA SER A 232 -16.74 -39.10 -13.41
C SER A 232 -15.39 -38.40 -13.18
N ILE A 233 -15.30 -37.60 -12.12
CA ILE A 233 -14.04 -36.99 -11.69
C ILE A 233 -13.98 -36.80 -10.17
N THR A 234 -12.78 -36.82 -9.61
CA THR A 234 -12.53 -36.47 -8.20
C THR A 234 -11.75 -35.17 -8.15
N ILE A 235 -12.32 -34.15 -7.49
CA ILE A 235 -11.61 -32.91 -7.19
C ILE A 235 -10.74 -33.16 -5.95
N PRO A 236 -9.41 -32.93 -5.99
CA PRO A 236 -8.53 -33.27 -4.88
C PRO A 236 -8.64 -32.25 -3.73
N ASP A 237 -8.40 -32.70 -2.49
CA ASP A 237 -8.48 -31.90 -1.25
C ASP A 237 -7.67 -30.59 -1.26
N SER A 238 -6.73 -30.43 -2.19
CA SER A 238 -5.92 -29.22 -2.39
C SER A 238 -6.66 -28.07 -3.09
N VAL A 239 -7.76 -28.35 -3.81
CA VAL A 239 -8.50 -27.34 -4.58
C VAL A 239 -9.40 -26.51 -3.68
N THR A 240 -9.25 -25.19 -3.72
CA THR A 240 -10.08 -24.23 -2.97
C THR A 240 -11.17 -23.58 -3.81
N SER A 241 -11.05 -23.59 -5.14
CA SER A 241 -12.06 -23.02 -6.05
C SER A 241 -12.15 -23.77 -7.38
N ILE A 242 -13.37 -23.85 -7.91
CA ILE A 242 -13.68 -24.42 -9.23
C ILE A 242 -14.26 -23.28 -10.07
N SER A 243 -13.49 -22.74 -11.02
CA SER A 243 -13.88 -21.52 -11.73
C SER A 243 -14.96 -21.75 -12.81
N GLY A 244 -15.51 -20.66 -13.36
CA GLY A 244 -16.69 -20.66 -14.22
C GLY A 244 -16.57 -21.58 -15.45
N GLY A 245 -17.66 -22.28 -15.76
CA GLY A 245 -17.75 -23.23 -16.88
C GLY A 245 -16.83 -24.45 -16.81
N ALA A 246 -16.10 -24.70 -15.70
CA ALA A 246 -15.00 -25.68 -15.63
C ALA A 246 -15.31 -27.07 -16.22
N PHE A 247 -16.52 -27.58 -16.03
CA PHE A 247 -17.04 -28.85 -16.56
C PHE A 247 -18.35 -28.67 -17.36
N GLY A 248 -18.64 -27.46 -17.82
CA GLY A 248 -19.80 -27.18 -18.66
C GLY A 248 -19.76 -27.99 -19.95
N ASN A 249 -20.91 -28.51 -20.41
CA ASN A 249 -21.02 -29.43 -21.55
C ASN A 249 -20.25 -30.77 -21.40
N CYS A 250 -19.83 -31.19 -20.20
CA CYS A 250 -19.41 -32.58 -19.96
C CYS A 250 -20.65 -33.49 -19.92
N THR A 251 -21.24 -33.76 -21.08
CA THR A 251 -22.59 -34.34 -21.20
C THR A 251 -22.74 -35.71 -20.55
N SER A 252 -21.69 -36.53 -20.48
CA SER A 252 -21.71 -37.84 -19.78
C SER A 252 -21.35 -37.78 -18.28
N LEU A 253 -21.00 -36.61 -17.73
CA LEU A 253 -20.57 -36.48 -16.34
C LEU A 253 -21.76 -36.72 -15.41
N THR A 254 -21.75 -37.85 -14.71
CA THR A 254 -22.86 -38.33 -13.85
C THR A 254 -22.51 -38.31 -12.36
N SER A 255 -21.22 -38.21 -12.01
CA SER A 255 -20.78 -38.16 -10.61
C SER A 255 -19.49 -37.37 -10.44
N ILE A 256 -19.40 -36.62 -9.33
CA ILE A 256 -18.21 -35.87 -8.93
C ILE A 256 -18.08 -35.83 -7.42
N THR A 257 -16.86 -35.85 -6.91
CA THR A 257 -16.56 -35.58 -5.51
C THR A 257 -15.99 -34.18 -5.36
N ILE A 258 -16.68 -33.32 -4.59
CA ILE A 258 -16.20 -32.00 -4.16
C ILE A 258 -15.68 -32.13 -2.72
N PRO A 259 -14.43 -31.73 -2.42
CA PRO A 259 -13.89 -31.77 -1.07
C PRO A 259 -14.34 -30.56 -0.24
N ASP A 260 -14.31 -30.71 1.10
CA ASP A 260 -14.68 -29.67 2.07
C ASP A 260 -13.72 -28.46 2.11
N SER A 261 -12.70 -28.45 1.26
CA SER A 261 -11.77 -27.33 1.03
C SER A 261 -12.23 -26.35 -0.05
N VAL A 262 -13.23 -26.70 -0.89
CA VAL A 262 -13.78 -25.79 -1.90
C VAL A 262 -14.64 -24.71 -1.22
N THR A 263 -14.21 -23.46 -1.36
CA THR A 263 -14.85 -22.25 -0.82
C THR A 263 -15.56 -21.40 -1.88
N SER A 264 -15.44 -21.73 -3.17
CA SER A 264 -16.26 -21.15 -4.23
C SER A 264 -16.39 -22.08 -5.44
N ILE A 265 -17.55 -22.03 -6.10
CA ILE A 265 -17.83 -22.66 -7.39
C ILE A 265 -18.36 -21.58 -8.32
N GLY A 266 -17.79 -21.49 -9.51
CA GLY A 266 -18.06 -20.44 -10.48
C GLY A 266 -19.30 -20.69 -11.33
N GLY A 267 -19.83 -19.62 -11.90
CA GLY A 267 -21.03 -19.65 -12.76
C GLY A 267 -20.93 -20.67 -13.88
N ASN A 268 -22.03 -21.38 -14.14
CA ASN A 268 -22.11 -22.41 -15.18
C ASN A 268 -21.08 -23.57 -15.04
N ALA A 269 -20.40 -23.76 -13.89
CA ALA A 269 -19.30 -24.73 -13.76
C ALA A 269 -19.65 -26.18 -14.12
N PHE A 270 -20.94 -26.56 -14.09
CA PHE A 270 -21.42 -27.90 -14.44
C PHE A 270 -22.65 -27.88 -15.36
N SER A 271 -22.93 -26.76 -16.05
CA SER A 271 -24.12 -26.65 -16.91
C SER A 271 -24.10 -27.67 -18.06
N ASN A 272 -25.28 -28.13 -18.47
CA ASN A 272 -25.46 -29.16 -19.51
C ASN A 272 -24.77 -30.53 -19.21
N THR A 273 -24.48 -30.85 -17.95
CA THR A 273 -24.00 -32.18 -17.53
C THR A 273 -25.14 -33.14 -17.17
N ALA A 274 -24.94 -34.45 -17.31
CA ALA A 274 -25.92 -35.45 -16.85
C ALA A 274 -26.16 -35.40 -15.33
N LEU A 275 -25.16 -34.98 -14.55
CA LEU A 275 -25.22 -34.79 -13.10
C LEU A 275 -26.35 -33.85 -12.67
N LEU A 276 -26.62 -32.78 -13.43
CA LEU A 276 -27.72 -31.86 -13.14
C LEU A 276 -29.04 -32.33 -13.78
N LYS A 277 -29.00 -32.80 -15.03
CA LYS A 277 -30.19 -33.30 -15.75
C LYS A 277 -30.86 -34.50 -15.06
N ASN A 278 -30.11 -35.27 -14.27
CA ASN A 278 -30.64 -36.38 -13.49
C ASN A 278 -31.23 -35.97 -12.12
N GLN A 279 -31.24 -34.69 -11.76
CA GLN A 279 -31.81 -34.19 -10.49
C GLN A 279 -33.22 -33.63 -10.70
N THR A 280 -34.17 -34.21 -9.95
CA THR A 280 -35.61 -33.92 -10.05
C THR A 280 -36.12 -32.85 -9.07
N THR A 281 -35.24 -32.29 -8.24
CA THR A 281 -35.51 -31.08 -7.45
C THR A 281 -35.24 -29.84 -8.30
N SER A 282 -35.94 -28.75 -8.05
CA SER A 282 -35.72 -27.49 -8.77
C SER A 282 -34.29 -26.99 -8.56
N GLU A 283 -33.81 -26.97 -7.31
CA GLU A 283 -32.43 -26.62 -7.02
C GLU A 283 -31.49 -27.81 -7.27
N LYS A 284 -30.42 -27.58 -8.05
CA LYS A 284 -29.45 -28.61 -8.43
C LYS A 284 -28.21 -28.53 -7.57
N TYR A 285 -27.76 -29.67 -7.07
CA TYR A 285 -26.58 -29.75 -6.21
C TYR A 285 -25.37 -30.37 -6.90
N VAL A 286 -24.20 -29.91 -6.49
CA VAL A 286 -22.92 -30.59 -6.71
C VAL A 286 -22.20 -30.73 -5.37
N GLY A 287 -22.26 -31.94 -4.79
CA GLY A 287 -21.79 -32.21 -3.44
C GLY A 287 -22.61 -31.46 -2.37
N LYS A 288 -21.95 -30.53 -1.65
CA LYS A 288 -22.55 -29.66 -0.62
C LYS A 288 -22.86 -28.25 -1.12
N TRP A 289 -22.86 -28.02 -2.43
CA TRP A 289 -23.16 -26.73 -3.06
C TRP A 289 -24.46 -26.80 -3.85
N VAL A 290 -25.30 -25.75 -3.77
CA VAL A 290 -26.31 -25.46 -4.81
C VAL A 290 -25.61 -24.67 -5.91
N ILE A 291 -25.90 -24.97 -7.18
CA ILE A 291 -25.14 -24.40 -8.30
C ILE A 291 -25.96 -23.94 -9.51
N ASP A 292 -27.26 -24.26 -9.53
CA ASP A 292 -28.16 -24.13 -10.68
C ASP A 292 -29.61 -24.34 -10.17
N CYS A 293 -30.62 -23.80 -10.84
CA CYS A 293 -32.02 -23.92 -10.45
C CYS A 293 -32.95 -23.84 -11.68
N ASP A 294 -34.03 -24.64 -11.71
CA ASP A 294 -35.02 -24.57 -12.80
C ASP A 294 -35.77 -23.22 -12.78
N ASP A 295 -35.89 -22.56 -13.94
CA ASP A 295 -36.48 -21.21 -14.13
C ASP A 295 -37.95 -21.10 -13.64
N ASP A 296 -38.67 -22.23 -13.57
CA ASP A 296 -40.07 -22.32 -13.13
C ASP A 296 -40.24 -22.53 -11.61
N ALA A 297 -39.14 -22.62 -10.86
CA ALA A 297 -39.11 -22.83 -9.43
C ALA A 297 -39.80 -21.69 -8.66
N LYS A 298 -40.87 -22.00 -7.93
CA LYS A 298 -41.65 -20.98 -7.18
C LYS A 298 -41.17 -20.74 -5.75
N SER A 299 -40.61 -21.76 -5.11
CA SER A 299 -40.09 -21.69 -3.75
C SER A 299 -39.06 -22.80 -3.54
N VAL A 300 -37.92 -22.47 -2.90
CA VAL A 300 -36.80 -23.40 -2.71
C VAL A 300 -36.41 -23.48 -1.23
N THR A 301 -36.15 -24.70 -0.74
CA THR A 301 -35.63 -24.94 0.62
C THR A 301 -34.29 -25.64 0.55
N ILE A 302 -33.21 -24.88 0.74
CA ILE A 302 -31.85 -25.40 0.66
C ILE A 302 -31.58 -26.33 1.85
N LYS A 303 -31.12 -27.55 1.57
CA LYS A 303 -30.96 -28.59 2.61
C LYS A 303 -29.85 -28.25 3.61
N ASN A 304 -30.10 -28.54 4.89
CA ASN A 304 -29.10 -28.38 5.95
C ASN A 304 -27.84 -29.22 5.67
N GLY A 305 -26.65 -28.65 5.88
CA GLY A 305 -25.37 -29.24 5.51
C GLY A 305 -24.85 -28.80 4.13
N THR A 306 -25.63 -28.01 3.38
CA THR A 306 -25.13 -27.20 2.25
C THR A 306 -24.19 -26.13 2.81
N VAL A 307 -23.01 -25.97 2.21
CA VAL A 307 -21.95 -25.04 2.67
C VAL A 307 -21.85 -23.76 1.84
N GLY A 308 -22.38 -23.78 0.61
CA GLY A 308 -22.34 -22.62 -0.26
C GLY A 308 -23.37 -22.67 -1.40
N ILE A 309 -23.58 -21.51 -2.00
CA ILE A 309 -24.37 -21.29 -3.21
C ILE A 309 -23.39 -20.71 -4.24
N ALA A 310 -23.28 -21.32 -5.42
CA ALA A 310 -22.35 -20.89 -6.46
C ALA A 310 -22.71 -19.53 -7.05
N ASP A 311 -21.78 -18.94 -7.80
CA ASP A 311 -22.11 -17.80 -8.66
C ASP A 311 -23.22 -18.21 -9.64
N PHE A 312 -24.15 -17.31 -9.97
CA PHE A 312 -25.29 -17.54 -10.86
C PHE A 312 -26.29 -18.66 -10.47
N ALA A 313 -26.21 -19.26 -9.28
CA ALA A 313 -26.97 -20.49 -8.96
C ALA A 313 -28.51 -20.36 -8.94
N PHE A 314 -29.04 -19.14 -8.82
CA PHE A 314 -30.45 -18.78 -9.03
C PHE A 314 -30.56 -17.52 -9.91
N TYR A 315 -29.61 -17.33 -10.84
CA TYR A 315 -29.69 -16.22 -11.79
C TYR A 315 -30.85 -16.41 -12.76
N ASP A 316 -31.61 -15.35 -13.04
CA ASP A 316 -32.79 -15.36 -13.93
C ASP A 316 -33.76 -16.50 -13.59
N CYS A 317 -34.16 -16.54 -12.31
CA CYS A 317 -35.22 -17.40 -11.80
C CYS A 317 -36.51 -16.57 -11.61
N PRO A 318 -37.21 -16.15 -12.69
CA PRO A 318 -38.29 -15.18 -12.61
C PRO A 318 -39.53 -15.69 -11.87
N SER A 319 -39.64 -16.99 -11.64
CA SER A 319 -40.73 -17.61 -10.88
C SER A 319 -40.51 -17.61 -9.36
N LEU A 320 -39.28 -17.37 -8.89
CA LEU A 320 -38.87 -17.66 -7.51
C LEU A 320 -39.39 -16.59 -6.54
N THR A 321 -40.38 -16.95 -5.73
CA THR A 321 -41.00 -16.04 -4.74
C THR A 321 -40.31 -16.05 -3.38
N SER A 322 -39.62 -17.14 -3.03
CA SER A 322 -39.09 -17.37 -1.69
C SER A 322 -37.98 -18.43 -1.67
N VAL A 323 -36.93 -18.19 -0.88
CA VAL A 323 -35.85 -19.15 -0.64
C VAL A 323 -35.54 -19.27 0.85
N THR A 324 -35.45 -20.50 1.35
CA THR A 324 -35.02 -20.80 2.73
C THR A 324 -33.58 -21.28 2.73
N ILE A 325 -32.67 -20.49 3.33
CA ILE A 325 -31.24 -20.77 3.38
C ILE A 325 -30.81 -21.19 4.81
N PRO A 326 -30.18 -22.36 5.00
CA PRO A 326 -29.78 -22.83 6.32
C PRO A 326 -28.47 -22.19 6.78
N ASN A 327 -28.31 -22.01 8.10
CA ASN A 327 -27.10 -21.46 8.73
C ASN A 327 -25.81 -22.30 8.53
N SER A 328 -25.88 -23.43 7.82
CA SER A 328 -24.69 -24.16 7.36
C SER A 328 -24.02 -23.51 6.14
N VAL A 329 -24.74 -22.65 5.41
CA VAL A 329 -24.21 -21.90 4.26
C VAL A 329 -23.31 -20.78 4.76
N THR A 330 -22.08 -20.74 4.22
CA THR A 330 -20.99 -19.82 4.58
C THR A 330 -20.43 -19.06 3.38
N SER A 331 -20.97 -19.27 2.18
CA SER A 331 -20.59 -18.58 0.93
C SER A 331 -21.82 -18.50 0.01
N MET A 332 -21.97 -17.38 -0.69
CA MET A 332 -22.95 -17.17 -1.76
C MET A 332 -22.26 -16.35 -2.84
N GLY A 333 -22.27 -16.82 -4.07
CA GLY A 333 -21.44 -16.28 -5.15
C GLY A 333 -21.93 -14.98 -5.80
N GLU A 334 -21.16 -14.56 -6.80
CA GLU A 334 -21.51 -13.42 -7.66
C GLU A 334 -22.82 -13.69 -8.41
N GLN A 335 -23.73 -12.71 -8.48
CA GLN A 335 -25.04 -12.86 -9.15
C GLN A 335 -25.87 -14.08 -8.68
N ALA A 336 -25.62 -14.65 -7.49
CA ALA A 336 -26.22 -15.91 -7.06
C ALA A 336 -27.76 -15.91 -6.97
N PHE A 337 -28.40 -14.74 -6.85
CA PHE A 337 -29.84 -14.51 -6.97
C PHE A 337 -30.15 -13.31 -7.89
N GLY A 338 -29.28 -13.00 -8.86
CA GLY A 338 -29.54 -11.92 -9.82
C GLY A 338 -30.77 -12.21 -10.70
N GLU A 339 -31.49 -11.18 -11.16
CA GLU A 339 -32.70 -11.30 -11.99
C GLU A 339 -33.82 -12.15 -11.34
N CYS A 340 -33.79 -12.40 -10.03
CA CYS A 340 -34.87 -13.02 -9.25
C CYS A 340 -36.06 -12.04 -9.06
N VAL A 341 -36.66 -11.57 -10.15
CA VAL A 341 -37.66 -10.49 -10.17
C VAL A 341 -38.89 -10.72 -9.28
N SER A 342 -39.26 -11.97 -8.98
CA SER A 342 -40.39 -12.33 -8.10
C SER A 342 -40.04 -12.54 -6.61
N LEU A 343 -38.77 -12.48 -6.22
CA LEU A 343 -38.33 -12.86 -4.88
C LEU A 343 -38.79 -11.84 -3.84
N LEU A 344 -39.68 -12.24 -2.92
CA LEU A 344 -40.36 -11.30 -2.00
C LEU A 344 -39.51 -10.87 -0.80
N GLY A 345 -38.57 -11.70 -0.36
CA GLY A 345 -37.73 -11.43 0.81
C GLY A 345 -36.69 -12.51 1.07
N ILE A 346 -35.59 -12.17 1.75
CA ILE A 346 -34.50 -13.12 2.05
C ILE A 346 -33.84 -12.90 3.42
N THR A 347 -33.39 -14.01 4.03
CA THR A 347 -32.53 -14.00 5.22
C THR A 347 -31.14 -14.50 4.86
N ILE A 348 -30.14 -13.64 5.01
CA ILE A 348 -28.74 -13.98 4.79
C ILE A 348 -28.26 -14.89 5.95
N PRO A 349 -27.66 -16.06 5.69
CA PRO A 349 -27.38 -17.04 6.75
C PRO A 349 -26.25 -16.57 7.68
N ASN A 350 -26.33 -16.93 8.96
CA ASN A 350 -25.36 -16.52 10.01
C ASN A 350 -23.93 -17.06 9.79
N GLY A 351 -23.69 -17.87 8.76
CA GLY A 351 -22.37 -18.30 8.32
C GLY A 351 -21.56 -17.20 7.62
N MET A 352 -22.24 -16.29 6.89
CA MET A 352 -21.65 -15.30 5.97
C MET A 352 -20.77 -14.24 6.65
N THR A 353 -19.85 -13.68 5.86
CA THR A 353 -18.98 -12.54 6.22
C THR A 353 -19.06 -11.37 5.23
N SER A 354 -19.64 -11.57 4.06
CA SER A 354 -19.87 -10.56 3.01
C SER A 354 -21.24 -10.79 2.37
N ILE A 355 -21.71 -9.80 1.63
CA ILE A 355 -22.64 -9.99 0.51
C ILE A 355 -21.84 -9.55 -0.71
N ASP A 356 -21.71 -10.43 -1.70
CA ASP A 356 -20.74 -10.26 -2.79
C ASP A 356 -21.36 -9.41 -3.93
N GLU A 357 -20.64 -9.25 -5.04
CA GLU A 357 -21.06 -8.37 -6.13
C GLU A 357 -22.32 -8.89 -6.87
N ASN A 358 -23.23 -7.96 -7.19
CA ASN A 358 -24.50 -8.20 -7.88
C ASN A 358 -25.42 -9.28 -7.25
N THR A 359 -25.21 -9.74 -5.99
CA THR A 359 -25.87 -10.96 -5.47
C THR A 359 -27.40 -10.96 -5.60
N PHE A 360 -28.06 -9.81 -5.43
CA PHE A 360 -29.52 -9.62 -5.57
C PHE A 360 -29.89 -8.56 -6.62
N TYR A 361 -29.00 -8.32 -7.60
CA TYR A 361 -29.27 -7.41 -8.72
C TYR A 361 -30.62 -7.73 -9.41
N ASN A 362 -31.44 -6.71 -9.66
CA ASN A 362 -32.76 -6.80 -10.28
C ASN A 362 -33.78 -7.74 -9.61
N CYS A 363 -33.66 -7.97 -8.29
CA CYS A 363 -34.75 -8.56 -7.51
C CYS A 363 -35.90 -7.54 -7.29
N THR A 364 -36.62 -7.16 -8.34
CA THR A 364 -37.58 -6.04 -8.32
C THR A 364 -38.69 -6.17 -7.27
N SER A 365 -39.14 -7.40 -6.94
CA SER A 365 -40.15 -7.67 -5.90
C SER A 365 -39.61 -7.77 -4.46
N LEU A 366 -38.30 -7.56 -4.22
CA LEU A 366 -37.66 -7.81 -2.94
C LEU A 366 -38.04 -6.77 -1.88
N THR A 367 -39.00 -7.11 -1.02
CA THR A 367 -39.53 -6.19 0.01
C THR A 367 -38.69 -6.07 1.27
N SER A 368 -37.88 -7.10 1.60
CA SER A 368 -37.17 -7.19 2.87
C SER A 368 -35.93 -8.09 2.83
N VAL A 369 -34.88 -7.64 3.52
CA VAL A 369 -33.58 -8.34 3.62
C VAL A 369 -33.11 -8.36 5.07
N THR A 370 -32.80 -9.54 5.61
CA THR A 370 -32.20 -9.69 6.95
C THR A 370 -30.71 -10.00 6.84
N ILE A 371 -29.87 -9.03 7.24
CA ILE A 371 -28.40 -9.16 7.27
C ILE A 371 -27.93 -9.48 8.70
N PRO A 372 -27.19 -10.57 8.96
CA PRO A 372 -26.70 -10.92 10.29
C PRO A 372 -25.42 -10.16 10.67
N ASN A 373 -25.21 -9.97 11.98
CA ASN A 373 -24.09 -9.24 12.61
C ASN A 373 -22.69 -9.88 12.43
N ARG A 374 -22.49 -10.70 11.39
CA ARG A 374 -21.19 -11.25 10.97
C ARG A 374 -20.78 -10.80 9.56
N VAL A 375 -21.70 -10.24 8.77
CA VAL A 375 -21.40 -9.60 7.49
C VAL A 375 -20.67 -8.29 7.75
N THR A 376 -19.56 -8.06 7.04
CA THR A 376 -18.71 -6.85 7.18
C THR A 376 -18.68 -5.97 5.93
N SER A 377 -19.14 -6.46 4.77
CA SER A 377 -19.19 -5.69 3.53
C SER A 377 -20.44 -6.01 2.71
N ILE A 378 -20.88 -5.04 1.92
CA ILE A 378 -21.89 -5.17 0.87
C ILE A 378 -21.21 -4.79 -0.45
N GLY A 379 -21.16 -5.73 -1.41
CA GLY A 379 -20.49 -5.55 -2.69
C GLY A 379 -21.17 -4.53 -3.62
N ASN A 380 -20.51 -4.24 -4.74
CA ASN A 380 -21.06 -3.38 -5.79
C ASN A 380 -22.37 -3.95 -6.32
N HIS A 381 -23.32 -3.07 -6.64
CA HIS A 381 -24.62 -3.40 -7.24
C HIS A 381 -25.45 -4.45 -6.47
N ALA A 382 -25.10 -4.77 -5.21
CA ALA A 382 -25.56 -6.00 -4.55
C ALA A 382 -27.08 -6.11 -4.36
N PHE A 383 -27.79 -4.97 -4.30
CA PHE A 383 -29.24 -4.84 -4.27
C PHE A 383 -29.75 -3.82 -5.31
N LYS A 384 -28.97 -3.57 -6.37
CA LYS A 384 -29.36 -2.63 -7.43
C LYS A 384 -30.62 -3.13 -8.14
N GLU A 385 -31.51 -2.20 -8.50
CA GLU A 385 -32.87 -2.45 -9.04
C GLU A 385 -33.80 -3.28 -8.13
N CYS A 386 -33.52 -3.37 -6.81
CA CYS A 386 -34.49 -3.91 -5.83
C CYS A 386 -35.64 -2.92 -5.55
N ALA A 387 -36.44 -2.61 -6.58
CA ALA A 387 -37.43 -1.54 -6.59
C ALA A 387 -38.45 -1.59 -5.43
N SER A 388 -38.86 -2.78 -4.98
CA SER A 388 -39.82 -2.97 -3.88
C SER A 388 -39.22 -2.90 -2.46
N LEU A 389 -37.91 -2.65 -2.30
CA LEU A 389 -37.21 -2.74 -1.01
C LEU A 389 -37.54 -1.54 -0.10
N ALA A 390 -38.66 -1.62 0.62
CA ALA A 390 -39.18 -0.52 1.42
C ALA A 390 -38.32 -0.17 2.66
N SER A 391 -37.50 -1.09 3.16
CA SER A 391 -36.61 -0.84 4.31
C SER A 391 -35.44 -1.82 4.36
N ILE A 392 -34.29 -1.38 4.90
CA ILE A 392 -33.17 -2.25 5.23
C ILE A 392 -32.48 -1.81 6.53
N THR A 393 -32.02 -2.78 7.32
CA THR A 393 -31.17 -2.54 8.49
C THR A 393 -29.71 -2.83 8.12
N ILE A 394 -28.85 -1.82 8.17
CA ILE A 394 -27.40 -1.97 8.03
C ILE A 394 -26.82 -2.32 9.42
N PRO A 395 -26.34 -3.56 9.68
CA PRO A 395 -25.85 -3.92 11.01
C PRO A 395 -24.50 -3.25 11.29
N GLY A 396 -24.24 -2.95 12.57
CA GLY A 396 -22.99 -2.33 13.05
C GLY A 396 -21.72 -3.19 12.92
N SER A 397 -21.78 -4.28 12.15
CA SER A 397 -20.63 -5.05 11.68
C SER A 397 -20.16 -4.63 10.28
N ILE A 398 -20.99 -3.93 9.49
CA ILE A 398 -20.64 -3.44 8.15
C ILE A 398 -19.60 -2.32 8.25
N THR A 399 -18.53 -2.46 7.49
CA THR A 399 -17.44 -1.49 7.33
C THR A 399 -17.33 -0.92 5.91
N GLU A 400 -18.01 -1.49 4.92
CA GLU A 400 -17.83 -1.17 3.50
C GLU A 400 -19.13 -1.41 2.72
N ILE A 401 -19.49 -0.45 1.85
CA ILE A 401 -20.67 -0.52 0.98
C ILE A 401 -20.25 -0.05 -0.42
N GLY A 402 -20.33 -0.95 -1.40
CA GLY A 402 -19.81 -0.75 -2.75
C GLY A 402 -20.66 0.15 -3.66
N TYR A 403 -20.14 0.34 -4.87
CA TYR A 403 -20.69 1.21 -5.91
C TYR A 403 -22.11 0.80 -6.32
N GLU A 404 -23.02 1.78 -6.45
CA GLU A 404 -24.43 1.60 -6.83
C GLU A 404 -25.22 0.54 -6.00
N ALA A 405 -24.75 0.17 -4.79
CA ALA A 405 -25.24 -1.01 -4.05
C ALA A 405 -26.77 -1.06 -3.83
N PHE A 406 -27.45 0.08 -3.71
CA PHE A 406 -28.91 0.22 -3.61
C PHE A 406 -29.49 1.27 -4.60
N MET A 407 -28.85 1.44 -5.77
CA MET A 407 -29.44 2.20 -6.88
C MET A 407 -30.73 1.50 -7.36
N GLY A 408 -31.75 2.25 -7.77
CA GLY A 408 -33.02 1.69 -8.24
C GLY A 408 -33.91 1.11 -7.14
N CYS A 409 -33.53 1.21 -5.86
CA CYS A 409 -34.38 0.84 -4.72
C CYS A 409 -35.48 1.88 -4.45
N THR A 410 -36.35 2.15 -5.43
CA THR A 410 -37.29 3.29 -5.44
C THR A 410 -38.31 3.32 -4.28
N SER A 411 -38.63 2.16 -3.70
CA SER A 411 -39.48 2.07 -2.49
C SER A 411 -38.75 2.38 -1.18
N LEU A 412 -37.40 2.34 -1.17
CA LEU A 412 -36.61 2.68 0.02
C LEU A 412 -36.72 4.19 0.24
N LYS A 413 -37.33 4.62 1.34
CA LYS A 413 -37.45 6.05 1.68
C LYS A 413 -36.50 6.53 2.78
N SER A 414 -35.90 5.62 3.54
CA SER A 414 -34.78 5.96 4.40
C SER A 414 -33.83 4.80 4.67
N VAL A 415 -32.62 5.13 5.11
CA VAL A 415 -31.62 4.16 5.59
C VAL A 415 -30.85 4.73 6.77
N THR A 416 -30.56 3.89 7.77
CA THR A 416 -29.70 4.23 8.90
C THR A 416 -28.30 3.68 8.68
N ILE A 417 -27.30 4.56 8.60
CA ILE A 417 -25.89 4.22 8.38
C ILE A 417 -25.12 4.25 9.72
N PRO A 418 -24.64 3.11 10.22
CA PRO A 418 -23.91 3.05 11.49
C PRO A 418 -22.48 3.58 11.36
N ALA A 419 -21.94 4.09 12.48
CA ALA A 419 -20.55 4.58 12.57
C ALA A 419 -19.46 3.51 12.37
N SER A 420 -19.83 2.25 12.13
CA SER A 420 -18.92 1.18 11.75
C SER A 420 -18.51 1.27 10.27
N VAL A 421 -19.31 1.92 9.42
CA VAL A 421 -19.03 2.05 7.98
C VAL A 421 -17.83 3.00 7.76
N LEU A 422 -16.82 2.50 7.03
CA LEU A 422 -15.53 3.14 6.76
C LEU A 422 -15.32 3.46 5.26
N SER A 423 -16.16 2.94 4.38
CA SER A 423 -16.32 3.41 2.99
C SER A 423 -17.77 3.27 2.53
N ILE A 424 -18.21 4.23 1.72
CA ILE A 424 -19.43 4.20 0.92
C ILE A 424 -19.07 4.80 -0.43
N ASP A 425 -19.17 3.99 -1.48
CA ASP A 425 -18.86 4.41 -2.85
C ASP A 425 -20.03 5.19 -3.49
N SER A 426 -19.80 5.69 -4.71
CA SER A 426 -20.72 6.55 -5.45
C SER A 426 -22.09 5.89 -5.69
N GLU A 427 -23.14 6.71 -5.64
CA GLU A 427 -24.55 6.38 -5.91
C GLU A 427 -25.12 5.18 -5.11
N ALA A 428 -24.45 4.75 -4.03
CA ALA A 428 -24.81 3.56 -3.26
C ALA A 428 -26.20 3.59 -2.59
N PHE A 429 -26.79 4.77 -2.38
CA PHE A 429 -28.12 4.97 -1.77
C PHE A 429 -28.83 6.23 -2.30
N GLY A 430 -30.15 6.17 -2.45
CA GLY A 430 -31.02 7.33 -2.70
C GLY A 430 -31.14 7.77 -4.17
N TYR A 431 -30.71 6.92 -5.08
CA TYR A 431 -30.69 7.15 -6.53
C TYR A 431 -31.64 6.20 -7.25
N ILE A 432 -32.35 6.70 -8.26
CA ILE A 432 -33.14 5.89 -9.19
C ILE A 432 -32.18 5.34 -10.26
N ASP A 433 -31.48 6.23 -10.94
CA ASP A 433 -30.34 5.93 -11.82
C ASP A 433 -29.17 6.89 -11.52
N ARG A 434 -28.24 7.11 -12.45
CA ARG A 434 -27.08 8.01 -12.21
C ARG A 434 -27.41 9.50 -12.33
N ASP A 435 -28.55 9.86 -12.89
CA ASP A 435 -28.96 11.24 -13.13
C ASP A 435 -30.16 11.66 -12.25
N GLU A 436 -31.02 10.71 -11.83
CA GLU A 436 -32.23 10.95 -11.01
C GLU A 436 -32.14 10.41 -9.56
N LYS A 437 -32.61 11.19 -8.59
CA LYS A 437 -32.67 10.83 -7.16
C LYS A 437 -34.08 10.40 -6.73
N ILE A 438 -34.15 9.61 -5.66
CA ILE A 438 -35.41 9.25 -5.02
C ILE A 438 -35.93 10.46 -4.21
N ASP A 439 -37.13 10.96 -4.56
CA ASP A 439 -37.81 12.02 -3.81
C ASP A 439 -37.94 11.70 -2.30
N ASP A 440 -37.69 12.72 -1.47
CA ASP A 440 -37.71 12.69 0.00
C ASP A 440 -36.83 11.61 0.67
N PHE A 441 -35.80 11.10 -0.03
CA PHE A 441 -34.91 10.07 0.52
C PHE A 441 -34.07 10.55 1.70
N LYS A 442 -34.27 9.94 2.88
CA LYS A 442 -33.62 10.36 4.14
C LYS A 442 -32.52 9.41 4.58
N ILE A 443 -31.31 9.95 4.80
CA ILE A 443 -30.19 9.19 5.38
C ILE A 443 -30.04 9.57 6.87
N ASP A 444 -30.30 8.61 7.75
CA ASP A 444 -29.99 8.74 9.18
C ASP A 444 -28.55 8.30 9.43
N TYR A 445 -27.71 9.19 9.96
CA TYR A 445 -26.27 8.96 10.12
C TYR A 445 -25.76 9.39 11.50
N VAL A 446 -24.60 8.85 11.89
CA VAL A 446 -23.81 9.40 13.00
C VAL A 446 -22.94 10.54 12.45
N LYS A 447 -22.93 11.71 13.11
CA LYS A 447 -22.17 12.87 12.64
C LYS A 447 -20.67 12.57 12.49
N TYR A 448 -20.08 13.20 11.48
CA TYR A 448 -18.66 13.04 11.10
C TYR A 448 -18.24 11.58 10.84
N THR A 449 -19.14 10.76 10.30
CA THR A 449 -18.85 9.43 9.76
C THR A 449 -19.09 9.37 8.25
N GLU A 450 -18.84 8.23 7.62
CA GLU A 450 -19.06 8.05 6.18
C GLU A 450 -20.50 8.31 5.76
N GLY A 451 -21.48 7.90 6.58
CA GLY A 451 -22.90 8.20 6.33
C GLY A 451 -23.19 9.69 6.31
N HIS A 452 -22.56 10.47 7.19
CA HIS A 452 -22.65 11.93 7.17
C HIS A 452 -22.00 12.50 5.89
N ARG A 453 -20.81 12.00 5.50
CA ARG A 453 -20.14 12.47 4.27
C ARG A 453 -20.98 12.18 3.03
N TYR A 454 -21.53 10.97 2.93
CA TYR A 454 -22.35 10.55 1.79
C TYR A 454 -23.66 11.36 1.72
N ALA A 455 -24.34 11.56 2.86
CA ALA A 455 -25.55 12.37 2.91
C ALA A 455 -25.28 13.82 2.48
N VAL A 456 -24.21 14.44 3.00
CA VAL A 456 -23.83 15.81 2.62
C VAL A 456 -23.42 15.86 1.16
N ARG A 457 -22.45 15.06 0.71
CA ARG A 457 -21.93 15.13 -0.68
C ARG A 457 -23.01 14.93 -1.76
N ASN A 458 -24.09 14.22 -1.45
CA ASN A 458 -25.15 13.90 -2.39
C ASN A 458 -26.47 14.67 -2.13
N GLY A 459 -26.48 15.70 -1.28
CA GLY A 459 -27.67 16.54 -1.10
C GLY A 459 -28.83 15.92 -0.31
N PHE A 460 -28.59 14.85 0.46
CA PHE A 460 -29.60 14.21 1.33
C PHE A 460 -29.67 14.83 2.74
N THR A 461 -28.97 15.95 2.97
CA THR A 461 -29.02 16.72 4.22
C THR A 461 -28.53 18.16 4.00
N GLU A 462 -29.03 19.07 4.83
CA GLU A 462 -28.64 20.48 4.90
C GLU A 462 -27.44 20.72 5.84
N GLU A 463 -26.92 19.66 6.49
CA GLU A 463 -25.76 19.77 7.37
C GLU A 463 -24.43 19.89 6.59
N VAL A 464 -23.40 20.42 7.26
CA VAL A 464 -22.06 20.58 6.69
C VAL A 464 -21.10 19.48 7.15
N TYR A 465 -20.31 18.93 6.22
CA TYR A 465 -19.31 17.91 6.52
C TYR A 465 -17.89 18.49 6.54
N PHE A 466 -17.24 18.39 7.69
CA PHE A 466 -15.80 18.63 7.81
C PHE A 466 -15.02 17.33 7.60
N ALA A 467 -14.26 17.25 6.51
CA ALA A 467 -13.27 16.19 6.32
C ALA A 467 -12.09 16.43 7.28
N THR A 468 -11.63 15.38 7.97
CA THR A 468 -10.56 15.51 8.96
C THR A 468 -9.47 14.45 8.81
N SER A 469 -8.27 14.80 9.25
CA SER A 469 -7.14 13.87 9.45
C SER A 469 -6.69 13.91 10.91
N GLU A 470 -6.35 12.73 11.46
CA GLU A 470 -5.79 12.62 12.81
C GLU A 470 -4.28 12.84 12.79
N LEU A 471 -3.80 13.69 13.71
CA LEU A 471 -2.40 14.04 13.89
C LEU A 471 -1.72 13.08 14.88
N ASP A 472 -0.38 13.07 14.92
CA ASP A 472 0.44 12.20 15.78
C ASP A 472 0.15 12.31 17.29
N ASP A 473 -0.54 13.37 17.73
CA ASP A 473 -0.96 13.60 19.12
C ASP A 473 -2.42 13.21 19.43
N GLY A 474 -3.17 12.74 18.44
CA GLY A 474 -4.58 12.35 18.55
C GLY A 474 -5.58 13.50 18.36
N SER A 475 -5.12 14.70 18.02
CA SER A 475 -5.97 15.81 17.60
C SER A 475 -6.33 15.76 16.11
N LEU A 476 -7.34 16.52 15.70
CA LEU A 476 -7.86 16.54 14.34
C LEU A 476 -7.49 17.82 13.58
N ARG A 477 -7.17 17.66 12.29
CA ARG A 477 -6.99 18.76 11.33
C ARG A 477 -8.10 18.70 10.29
N ILE A 478 -8.82 19.80 10.08
CA ILE A 478 -9.75 19.95 8.95
C ILE A 478 -8.95 19.89 7.66
N THR A 479 -9.27 18.99 6.74
CA THR A 479 -8.58 18.83 5.44
C THR A 479 -9.45 19.17 4.24
N GLY A 480 -10.73 19.45 4.47
CA GLY A 480 -11.69 19.83 3.46
C GLY A 480 -13.06 20.07 4.07
N TYR A 481 -13.92 20.73 3.31
CA TYR A 481 -15.27 21.11 3.69
C TYR A 481 -16.22 20.73 2.54
N ILE A 482 -17.39 20.21 2.88
CA ILE A 482 -18.44 19.83 1.93
C ILE A 482 -19.76 20.39 2.45
N ASP A 483 -20.51 21.03 1.57
CA ASP A 483 -21.80 21.66 1.81
C ASP A 483 -22.62 21.70 0.50
N ASN A 484 -23.94 21.73 0.62
CA ASN A 484 -24.89 21.85 -0.49
C ASN A 484 -25.49 23.26 -0.62
N LEU A 485 -25.51 24.04 0.46
CA LEU A 485 -26.37 25.22 0.58
C LEU A 485 -25.64 26.57 0.47
N SER A 486 -24.35 26.57 0.14
CA SER A 486 -23.52 27.79 0.06
C SER A 486 -23.51 28.57 1.38
N SER A 487 -23.23 27.86 2.48
CA SER A 487 -23.34 28.33 3.88
C SER A 487 -22.74 29.71 4.12
N VAL A 488 -23.64 30.67 4.36
CA VAL A 488 -23.32 32.09 4.56
C VAL A 488 -22.48 32.33 5.82
N SER A 489 -22.69 31.53 6.88
CA SER A 489 -21.96 31.63 8.14
C SER A 489 -21.62 30.25 8.69
N LEU A 490 -20.36 30.04 9.07
CA LEU A 490 -19.83 28.73 9.46
C LEU A 490 -19.16 28.78 10.84
N ILE A 491 -19.33 27.73 11.64
CA ILE A 491 -18.62 27.53 12.90
C ILE A 491 -17.82 26.23 12.79
N ILE A 492 -16.49 26.32 12.90
CA ILE A 492 -15.66 25.12 13.01
C ILE A 492 -15.83 24.58 14.44
N PRO A 493 -16.22 23.30 14.63
CA PRO A 493 -16.35 22.72 15.96
C PRO A 493 -14.98 22.59 16.61
N SER A 494 -14.89 22.88 17.92
CA SER A 494 -13.67 22.65 18.71
C SER A 494 -13.38 21.17 18.93
N GLU A 495 -14.38 20.29 18.79
CA GLU A 495 -14.26 18.84 18.96
C GLU A 495 -15.11 18.08 17.93
N ILE A 496 -14.51 17.05 17.31
CA ILE A 496 -15.17 16.10 16.40
C ILE A 496 -14.91 14.69 16.94
N ASN A 497 -15.97 13.90 17.12
CA ASN A 497 -15.91 12.50 17.58
C ASN A 497 -15.04 12.26 18.83
N GLY A 498 -15.09 13.18 19.81
CA GLY A 498 -14.31 13.11 21.05
C GLY A 498 -12.83 13.53 20.90
N LYS A 499 -12.47 14.19 19.80
CA LYS A 499 -11.09 14.64 19.51
C LYS A 499 -11.06 16.13 19.15
N GLN A 500 -10.20 16.87 19.82
CA GLN A 500 -10.05 18.32 19.65
C GLN A 500 -9.53 18.69 18.25
N VAL A 501 -10.11 19.73 17.65
CA VAL A 501 -9.74 20.24 16.32
C VAL A 501 -8.65 21.31 16.44
N THR A 502 -7.44 21.03 15.96
CA THR A 502 -6.22 21.81 16.23
C THR A 502 -5.59 22.46 14.99
N GLY A 503 -6.19 22.31 13.81
CA GLY A 503 -5.66 22.94 12.59
C GLY A 503 -6.65 22.94 11.43
N ILE A 504 -6.49 23.92 10.55
CA ILE A 504 -7.09 24.01 9.22
C ILE A 504 -6.00 23.70 8.20
N GLY A 505 -6.26 22.76 7.30
CA GLY A 505 -5.35 22.31 6.26
C GLY A 505 -5.10 23.35 5.18
N GLY A 506 -4.21 23.02 4.23
CA GLY A 506 -4.14 23.79 2.99
C GLY A 506 -5.39 23.55 2.15
N GLN A 507 -5.86 24.58 1.45
CA GLN A 507 -7.02 24.53 0.54
C GLN A 507 -8.35 24.04 1.18
N ALA A 508 -8.43 23.96 2.51
CA ALA A 508 -9.54 23.30 3.21
C ALA A 508 -10.91 23.96 3.02
N PHE A 509 -10.94 25.25 2.67
CA PHE A 509 -12.11 26.02 2.25
C PHE A 509 -11.82 26.81 0.95
N GLU A 510 -10.92 26.32 0.09
CA GLU A 510 -10.65 26.96 -1.20
C GLU A 510 -11.93 26.99 -2.06
N GLY A 511 -12.17 28.12 -2.74
CA GLY A 511 -13.32 28.31 -3.62
C GLY A 511 -14.68 28.37 -2.92
N CYS A 512 -14.73 28.47 -1.59
CA CYS A 512 -15.98 28.61 -0.83
C CYS A 512 -16.56 30.04 -0.99
N THR A 513 -17.06 30.35 -2.19
CA THR A 513 -17.51 31.68 -2.61
C THR A 513 -18.71 32.22 -1.82
N GLY A 514 -19.59 31.35 -1.30
CA GLY A 514 -20.75 31.72 -0.48
C GLY A 514 -20.45 32.05 0.98
N LEU A 515 -19.25 31.75 1.48
CA LEU A 515 -18.88 31.93 2.88
C LEU A 515 -18.66 33.42 3.22
N GLU A 516 -19.61 34.07 3.91
CA GLU A 516 -19.47 35.46 4.38
C GLU A 516 -18.72 35.58 5.72
N ASN A 517 -18.88 34.58 6.60
CA ASN A 517 -18.41 34.61 7.99
C ASN A 517 -17.90 33.23 8.45
N ILE A 518 -16.79 33.18 9.18
CA ILE A 518 -16.34 31.94 9.84
C ILE A 518 -15.82 32.14 11.26
N THR A 519 -16.28 31.31 12.18
CA THR A 519 -15.76 31.20 13.55
C THR A 519 -14.72 30.08 13.63
N ILE A 520 -13.49 30.45 13.98
CA ILE A 520 -12.40 29.51 14.29
C ILE A 520 -12.30 29.37 15.82
N PRO A 521 -12.35 28.14 16.39
CA PRO A 521 -12.29 27.95 17.84
C PRO A 521 -10.87 28.00 18.39
N ASP A 522 -10.75 28.35 19.67
CA ASP A 522 -9.51 28.46 20.47
C ASP A 522 -8.59 27.22 20.42
N SER A 523 -9.11 26.06 20.03
CA SER A 523 -8.32 24.83 19.86
C SER A 523 -7.39 24.88 18.64
N VAL A 524 -7.66 25.71 17.63
CA VAL A 524 -6.96 25.73 16.33
C VAL A 524 -5.63 26.48 16.37
N THR A 525 -4.54 25.79 16.01
CA THR A 525 -3.15 26.28 16.12
C THR A 525 -2.46 26.58 14.78
N GLU A 526 -3.07 26.21 13.66
CA GLU A 526 -2.53 26.37 12.30
C GLU A 526 -3.65 26.62 11.29
N ILE A 527 -3.40 27.52 10.33
CA ILE A 527 -4.18 27.72 9.10
C ILE A 527 -3.23 27.44 7.91
N GLY A 528 -3.68 26.67 6.93
CA GLY A 528 -2.84 26.21 5.83
C GLY A 528 -2.52 27.22 4.73
N LEU A 529 -1.80 26.74 3.71
CA LEU A 529 -1.62 27.40 2.41
C LEU A 529 -3.01 27.52 1.74
N GLU A 530 -3.36 28.72 1.25
CA GLU A 530 -4.58 28.91 0.42
C GLU A 530 -5.89 28.45 1.10
N ALA A 531 -5.89 28.38 2.44
CA ALA A 531 -6.96 27.73 3.22
C ALA A 531 -8.37 28.34 3.03
N PHE A 532 -8.45 29.64 2.69
CA PHE A 532 -9.68 30.36 2.33
C PHE A 532 -9.51 31.10 0.98
N SER A 533 -8.62 30.61 0.11
CA SER A 533 -8.38 31.21 -1.20
C SER A 533 -9.67 31.22 -2.04
N GLY A 534 -10.04 32.35 -2.62
CA GLY A 534 -11.26 32.48 -3.41
C GLY A 534 -12.56 32.51 -2.60
N CYS A 535 -12.53 32.67 -1.27
CA CYS A 535 -13.74 32.98 -0.47
C CYS A 535 -14.21 34.42 -0.75
N THR A 536 -14.83 34.65 -1.91
CA THR A 536 -15.16 35.99 -2.43
C THR A 536 -16.10 36.80 -1.54
N SER A 537 -17.01 36.14 -0.81
CA SER A 537 -17.99 36.81 0.07
C SER A 537 -17.49 37.05 1.50
N LEU A 538 -16.35 36.47 1.90
CA LEU A 538 -15.87 36.53 3.29
C LEU A 538 -15.58 37.97 3.70
N THR A 539 -16.33 38.51 4.67
CA THR A 539 -16.31 39.96 5.00
C THR A 539 -15.36 40.31 6.15
N ASN A 540 -15.23 39.42 7.14
CA ASN A 540 -14.26 39.47 8.23
C ASN A 540 -13.84 38.05 8.63
N ILE A 541 -12.67 37.92 9.28
CA ILE A 541 -12.25 36.69 9.96
C ILE A 541 -11.42 37.03 11.19
N THR A 542 -11.70 36.36 12.32
CA THR A 542 -10.92 36.48 13.56
C THR A 542 -9.91 35.35 13.66
N ILE A 543 -8.65 35.69 13.88
CA ILE A 543 -7.56 34.75 14.16
C ILE A 543 -7.42 34.58 15.68
N PRO A 544 -7.77 33.42 16.26
CA PRO A 544 -7.78 33.25 17.72
C PRO A 544 -6.39 33.17 18.34
N ASP A 545 -6.32 33.36 19.66
CA ASP A 545 -5.08 33.47 20.47
C ASP A 545 -4.09 32.30 20.28
N SER A 546 -4.60 31.13 19.92
CA SER A 546 -3.87 29.88 19.71
C SER A 546 -3.21 29.74 18.34
N VAL A 547 -3.61 30.48 17.30
CA VAL A 547 -3.06 30.31 15.94
C VAL A 547 -1.58 30.73 15.91
N THR A 548 -0.73 29.77 15.57
CA THR A 548 0.74 29.92 15.52
C THR A 548 1.31 30.06 14.11
N LYS A 549 0.55 29.60 13.11
CA LYS A 549 0.95 29.60 11.70
C LYS A 549 -0.26 29.86 10.80
N ILE A 550 -0.05 30.67 9.77
CA ILE A 550 -0.93 30.92 8.63
C ILE A 550 -0.07 30.68 7.38
N GLY A 551 -0.58 30.00 6.36
CA GLY A 551 0.13 29.77 5.10
C GLY A 551 0.17 30.99 4.18
N SER A 552 0.97 30.90 3.11
CA SER A 552 0.91 31.87 2.01
C SER A 552 -0.49 31.91 1.39
N SER A 553 -0.87 33.03 0.80
CA SER A 553 -2.13 33.18 0.03
C SER A 553 -3.41 32.75 0.76
N ALA A 554 -3.40 32.59 2.10
CA ALA A 554 -4.49 31.98 2.84
C ALA A 554 -5.84 32.73 2.75
N PHE A 555 -5.80 34.00 2.32
CA PHE A 555 -6.95 34.89 2.08
C PHE A 555 -6.86 35.55 0.68
N SER A 556 -6.18 34.91 -0.28
CA SER A 556 -6.06 35.41 -1.65
C SER A 556 -7.43 35.41 -2.34
N GLY A 557 -7.73 36.43 -3.14
CA GLY A 557 -9.03 36.51 -3.84
C GLY A 557 -10.28 36.69 -2.94
N CYS A 558 -10.12 36.92 -1.62
CA CYS A 558 -11.22 37.26 -0.73
C CYS A 558 -11.71 38.70 -0.97
N SER A 559 -12.37 38.94 -2.09
CA SER A 559 -12.72 40.27 -2.62
C SER A 559 -13.60 41.13 -1.70
N SER A 560 -14.38 40.52 -0.81
CA SER A 560 -15.23 41.24 0.16
C SER A 560 -14.57 41.46 1.53
N LEU A 561 -13.36 40.94 1.75
CA LEU A 561 -12.71 40.96 3.06
C LEU A 561 -12.32 42.39 3.43
N THR A 562 -12.93 42.93 4.48
CA THR A 562 -12.71 44.31 4.95
C THR A 562 -11.80 44.39 6.18
N ALA A 563 -11.67 43.28 6.91
CA ALA A 563 -10.80 43.12 8.06
C ALA A 563 -10.32 41.67 8.19
N ILE A 564 -9.14 41.52 8.78
CA ILE A 564 -8.67 40.31 9.45
C ILE A 564 -8.38 40.75 10.87
N ASP A 565 -9.22 40.33 11.80
CA ASP A 565 -9.04 40.57 13.23
C ASP A 565 -8.12 39.51 13.84
N VAL A 566 -7.45 39.86 14.92
CA VAL A 566 -6.55 38.93 15.64
C VAL A 566 -6.73 39.18 17.12
N GLU A 567 -6.97 38.11 17.88
CA GLU A 567 -7.17 38.20 19.31
C GLU A 567 -5.93 38.73 20.06
N VAL A 568 -6.18 39.33 21.22
CA VAL A 568 -5.21 40.21 21.90
C VAL A 568 -3.97 39.45 22.37
N GLY A 569 -4.13 38.22 22.84
CA GLY A 569 -3.07 37.35 23.35
C GLY A 569 -2.35 36.55 22.26
N ASN A 570 -2.83 36.50 21.01
CA ASN A 570 -2.20 35.75 19.92
C ASN A 570 -0.72 36.09 19.84
N ASN A 571 0.17 35.11 19.93
CA ASN A 571 1.60 35.39 20.09
C ASN A 571 2.37 35.60 18.76
N ASN A 572 1.73 35.34 17.62
CA ASN A 572 2.39 35.22 16.31
C ASN A 572 1.89 36.24 15.28
N TYR A 573 0.65 36.71 15.42
CA TYR A 573 -0.03 37.65 14.51
C TYR A 573 -0.59 38.86 15.25
N THR A 574 -0.96 39.90 14.49
CA THR A 574 -1.61 41.11 15.01
C THR A 574 -2.37 41.78 13.89
N SER A 575 -3.63 42.11 14.14
CA SER A 575 -4.33 43.09 13.32
C SER A 575 -3.82 44.50 13.62
N VAL A 576 -3.96 45.40 12.65
CA VAL A 576 -4.03 46.85 12.84
C VAL A 576 -5.05 47.37 11.84
N ASN A 577 -6.16 47.96 12.28
CA ASN A 577 -7.23 48.46 11.39
C ASN A 577 -7.77 47.40 10.40
N GLY A 578 -7.70 46.11 10.76
CA GLY A 578 -8.04 44.99 9.89
C GLY A 578 -6.90 44.44 9.04
N PHE A 579 -5.71 45.04 9.01
CA PHE A 579 -4.56 44.52 8.25
C PHE A 579 -3.82 43.43 9.03
N LEU A 580 -3.56 42.27 8.41
CA LEU A 580 -2.84 41.16 9.03
C LEU A 580 -1.32 41.34 8.94
N PHE A 581 -0.68 41.47 10.09
CA PHE A 581 0.78 41.45 10.24
C PHE A 581 1.24 40.25 11.08
N ASN A 582 2.51 39.87 10.94
CA ASN A 582 3.19 39.15 12.03
C ASN A 582 3.22 40.01 13.31
N LYS A 583 3.28 39.41 14.52
CA LYS A 583 3.18 40.15 15.82
C LYS A 583 4.18 41.31 15.92
N GLY A 584 5.34 41.19 15.26
CA GLY A 584 6.40 42.20 15.20
C GLY A 584 6.17 43.35 14.22
N LYS A 585 5.15 43.27 13.35
CA LYS A 585 4.81 44.25 12.30
C LYS A 585 5.97 44.52 11.33
N THR A 586 6.82 43.51 11.08
CA THR A 586 7.95 43.61 10.13
C THR A 586 7.62 43.14 8.73
N GLU A 587 6.45 42.54 8.57
CA GLU A 587 5.95 41.93 7.36
C GLU A 587 4.44 42.16 7.38
N LEU A 588 3.95 42.82 6.34
CA LEU A 588 2.52 42.85 6.04
C LEU A 588 2.21 41.56 5.28
N ILE A 589 1.32 40.75 5.85
CA ILE A 589 1.00 39.40 5.34
C ILE A 589 -0.22 39.48 4.43
N CYS A 590 -1.25 40.20 4.85
CA CYS A 590 -2.43 40.47 4.04
C CYS A 590 -3.04 41.83 4.38
N TYR A 591 -3.24 42.63 3.34
CA TYR A 591 -4.17 43.74 3.31
C TYR A 591 -5.50 43.21 2.75
N PRO A 592 -6.63 43.35 3.47
CA PRO A 592 -7.92 42.82 3.01
C PRO A 592 -8.42 43.55 1.74
N ALA A 593 -8.69 42.80 0.67
CA ALA A 593 -8.94 43.34 -0.67
C ALA A 593 -10.24 44.16 -0.78
N GLY A 594 -11.26 43.86 0.04
CA GLY A 594 -12.53 44.58 0.08
C GLY A 594 -12.48 45.96 0.73
N LYS A 595 -11.32 46.40 1.25
CA LYS A 595 -11.18 47.74 1.85
C LYS A 595 -11.16 48.83 0.78
N THR A 596 -11.98 49.85 0.99
CA THR A 596 -12.18 50.96 0.04
C THR A 596 -11.16 52.10 0.19
N ASP A 597 -10.21 52.01 1.12
CA ASP A 597 -9.20 53.05 1.41
C ASP A 597 -8.43 53.47 0.15
N LYS A 598 -8.43 54.76 -0.16
CA LYS A 598 -7.78 55.28 -1.39
C LYS A 598 -6.27 55.48 -1.26
N SER A 599 -5.71 55.43 -0.06
CA SER A 599 -4.26 55.53 0.15
C SER A 599 -3.81 54.76 1.38
N TYR A 600 -2.63 54.11 1.31
CA TYR A 600 -2.05 53.43 2.47
C TYR A 600 -0.58 53.81 2.70
N ASN A 601 -0.25 54.08 3.96
CA ASN A 601 1.11 54.37 4.39
C ASN A 601 1.66 53.15 5.14
N ILE A 602 2.48 52.35 4.45
CA ILE A 602 3.05 51.12 5.03
C ILE A 602 3.93 51.51 6.25
N PRO A 603 3.73 50.91 7.43
CA PRO A 603 4.48 51.30 8.62
C PRO A 603 6.00 51.11 8.49
N ASN A 604 6.78 52.06 9.00
CA ASN A 604 8.26 52.02 9.03
C ASN A 604 8.87 50.85 9.86
N SER A 605 8.05 49.93 10.37
CA SER A 605 8.47 48.66 10.93
C SER A 605 8.62 47.56 9.87
N VAL A 606 7.90 47.66 8.75
CA VAL A 606 7.84 46.69 7.66
C VAL A 606 9.14 46.70 6.85
N THR A 607 9.69 45.52 6.61
CA THR A 607 10.98 45.31 5.88
C THR A 607 10.84 44.46 4.62
N SER A 608 9.76 43.69 4.54
CA SER A 608 9.31 42.96 3.35
C SER A 608 7.80 43.13 3.22
N ILE A 609 7.31 43.22 2.00
CA ILE A 609 5.89 43.14 1.68
C ILE A 609 5.68 41.71 1.19
N GLY A 610 4.82 40.95 1.86
CA GLY A 610 4.72 39.50 1.66
C GLY A 610 4.19 39.11 0.28
N TYR A 611 4.37 37.84 -0.06
CA TYR A 611 3.75 37.20 -1.23
C TYR A 611 2.25 37.47 -1.25
N SER A 612 1.73 38.02 -2.35
CA SER A 612 0.32 38.40 -2.52
C SER A 612 -0.26 39.37 -1.45
N ALA A 613 0.57 40.14 -0.72
CA ALA A 613 0.10 40.89 0.45
C ALA A 613 -0.91 42.02 0.17
N PHE A 614 -0.98 42.55 -1.06
CA PHE A 614 -2.05 43.44 -1.55
C PHE A 614 -2.70 42.87 -2.82
N ILE A 615 -2.79 41.55 -2.97
CA ILE A 615 -3.40 40.96 -4.18
C ILE A 615 -4.87 41.40 -4.32
N ASP A 616 -5.26 41.72 -5.55
CA ASP A 616 -6.61 42.14 -5.97
C ASP A 616 -7.20 43.32 -5.16
N CYS A 617 -6.34 44.15 -4.55
CA CYS A 617 -6.73 45.34 -3.80
C CYS A 617 -7.12 46.49 -4.75
N THR A 618 -8.15 46.26 -5.57
CA THR A 618 -8.60 47.11 -6.69
C THR A 618 -8.99 48.54 -6.28
N SER A 619 -9.26 48.81 -5.00
CA SER A 619 -9.73 50.13 -4.52
C SER A 619 -8.64 51.17 -4.26
N ILE A 620 -7.37 50.76 -4.08
CA ILE A 620 -6.31 51.64 -3.58
C ILE A 620 -5.67 52.47 -4.70
N THR A 621 -5.40 53.76 -4.45
CA THR A 621 -4.89 54.70 -5.50
C THR A 621 -3.48 55.21 -5.27
N SER A 622 -2.92 55.06 -4.07
CA SER A 622 -1.53 55.44 -3.77
C SER A 622 -0.99 54.68 -2.56
N ILE A 623 0.29 54.30 -2.60
CA ILE A 623 0.93 53.53 -1.51
C ILE A 623 2.29 54.16 -1.19
N THR A 624 2.51 54.49 0.08
CA THR A 624 3.83 54.93 0.57
C THR A 624 4.60 53.73 1.09
N ILE A 625 5.59 53.26 0.30
CA ILE A 625 6.58 52.28 0.76
C ILE A 625 7.68 53.03 1.55
N PRO A 626 7.94 52.69 2.83
CA PRO A 626 9.06 53.25 3.58
C PRO A 626 10.38 52.57 3.19
N ASP A 627 11.50 53.32 3.20
CA ASP A 627 12.88 52.83 3.00
C ASP A 627 13.38 51.82 4.08
N SER A 628 12.48 51.28 4.91
CA SER A 628 12.74 50.05 5.66
C SER A 628 12.51 48.80 4.82
N VAL A 629 11.69 48.87 3.77
CA VAL A 629 11.41 47.78 2.81
C VAL A 629 12.60 47.60 1.88
N THR A 630 13.15 46.38 1.82
CA THR A 630 14.31 46.05 0.96
C THR A 630 13.95 45.18 -0.25
N SER A 631 12.84 44.45 -0.17
CA SER A 631 12.30 43.63 -1.25
C SER A 631 10.78 43.77 -1.32
N ILE A 632 10.28 43.72 -2.55
CA ILE A 632 8.85 43.61 -2.86
C ILE A 632 8.70 42.21 -3.45
N ASP A 633 7.96 41.33 -2.77
CA ASP A 633 7.89 39.90 -3.14
C ASP A 633 6.92 39.66 -4.32
N SER A 634 6.84 38.41 -4.76
CA SER A 634 6.05 38.01 -5.92
C SER A 634 4.55 38.28 -5.70
N SER A 635 3.88 38.79 -6.74
CA SER A 635 2.47 39.21 -6.73
C SER A 635 2.09 40.21 -5.62
N ALA A 636 3.05 40.86 -4.94
CA ALA A 636 2.80 41.65 -3.72
C ALA A 636 1.77 42.79 -3.87
N PHE A 637 1.60 43.34 -5.08
CA PHE A 637 0.55 44.29 -5.46
C PHE A 637 -0.16 43.85 -6.77
N GLY A 638 -0.21 42.55 -7.05
CA GLY A 638 -0.93 42.01 -8.19
C GLY A 638 -2.41 42.41 -8.15
N GLY A 639 -3.00 42.83 -9.27
CA GLY A 639 -4.42 43.21 -9.33
C GLY A 639 -4.77 44.55 -8.66
N CYS A 640 -3.80 45.35 -8.19
CA CYS A 640 -4.03 46.72 -7.67
C CYS A 640 -4.39 47.74 -8.79
N SER A 641 -5.48 47.49 -9.51
CA SER A 641 -5.85 48.20 -10.75
C SER A 641 -6.03 49.72 -10.62
N SER A 642 -6.49 50.23 -9.46
CA SER A 642 -6.64 51.68 -9.22
C SER A 642 -5.35 52.41 -8.83
N LEU A 643 -4.22 51.74 -8.63
CA LEU A 643 -2.99 52.34 -8.09
C LEU A 643 -2.38 53.36 -9.07
N LYS A 644 -2.46 54.66 -8.76
CA LYS A 644 -2.05 55.75 -9.68
C LYS A 644 -0.60 56.18 -9.53
N SER A 645 -0.03 56.04 -8.34
CA SER A 645 1.35 56.45 -8.06
C SER A 645 1.98 55.63 -6.94
N ILE A 646 3.27 55.32 -7.11
CA ILE A 646 4.08 54.70 -6.08
C ILE A 646 5.52 55.24 -6.12
N THR A 647 6.09 55.45 -4.93
CA THR A 647 7.49 55.82 -4.76
C THR A 647 8.26 54.60 -4.30
N ILE A 648 9.19 54.10 -5.13
CA ILE A 648 10.11 53.03 -4.73
C ILE A 648 11.29 53.68 -3.98
N PRO A 649 11.49 53.39 -2.68
CA PRO A 649 12.56 54.02 -1.89
C PRO A 649 13.94 53.44 -2.21
N ASN A 650 14.99 54.22 -1.92
CA ASN A 650 16.41 53.89 -2.19
C ASN A 650 16.97 52.70 -1.37
N SER A 651 16.10 51.93 -0.71
CA SER A 651 16.39 50.69 0.01
C SER A 651 15.97 49.43 -0.75
N VAL A 652 15.05 49.55 -1.71
CA VAL A 652 14.57 48.41 -2.50
C VAL A 652 15.68 48.00 -3.47
N THR A 653 16.03 46.72 -3.44
CA THR A 653 17.09 46.11 -4.27
C THR A 653 16.54 45.11 -5.29
N SER A 654 15.44 44.43 -4.95
CA SER A 654 14.76 43.46 -5.81
C SER A 654 13.24 43.67 -5.80
N ILE A 655 12.62 43.46 -6.95
CA ILE A 655 11.17 43.58 -7.18
C ILE A 655 10.73 42.32 -7.92
N GLY A 656 9.92 41.51 -7.25
CA GLY A 656 9.62 40.13 -7.63
C GLY A 656 8.68 39.97 -8.83
N TYR A 657 8.56 38.72 -9.27
CA TYR A 657 7.67 38.28 -10.34
C TYR A 657 6.23 38.77 -10.12
N TYR A 658 5.62 39.37 -11.15
CA TYR A 658 4.29 39.99 -11.08
C TYR A 658 4.06 41.03 -9.95
N ALA A 659 5.12 41.61 -9.35
CA ALA A 659 4.96 42.48 -8.16
C ALA A 659 3.96 43.63 -8.30
N PHE A 660 3.83 44.26 -9.48
CA PHE A 660 2.80 45.27 -9.82
C PHE A 660 2.00 44.88 -11.08
N TYR A 661 1.79 43.58 -11.29
CA TYR A 661 0.99 43.08 -12.40
C TYR A 661 -0.47 43.52 -12.26
N GLY A 662 -1.12 43.91 -13.37
CA GLY A 662 -2.51 44.37 -13.35
C GLY A 662 -2.74 45.75 -12.71
N CYS A 663 -1.69 46.50 -12.34
CA CYS A 663 -1.77 47.88 -11.84
C CYS A 663 -2.10 48.89 -12.96
N THR A 664 -3.24 48.71 -13.65
CA THR A 664 -3.59 49.41 -14.91
C THR A 664 -3.66 50.94 -14.81
N SER A 665 -3.92 51.50 -13.62
CA SER A 665 -3.89 52.97 -13.41
C SER A 665 -2.50 53.56 -13.16
N LEU A 666 -1.46 52.74 -12.97
CA LEU A 666 -0.11 53.21 -12.67
C LEU A 666 0.54 53.64 -13.98
N THR A 667 0.59 54.94 -14.25
CA THR A 667 1.16 55.48 -15.51
C THR A 667 2.63 55.88 -15.40
N SER A 668 3.18 55.99 -14.18
CA SER A 668 4.61 56.21 -14.00
C SER A 668 5.14 55.76 -12.64
N VAL A 669 6.43 55.45 -12.59
CA VAL A 669 7.15 55.04 -11.38
C VAL A 669 8.54 55.68 -11.34
N THR A 670 9.03 56.03 -10.15
CA THR A 670 10.44 56.42 -9.96
C THR A 670 11.24 55.21 -9.47
N ILE A 671 12.24 54.77 -10.24
CA ILE A 671 13.11 53.64 -9.90
C ILE A 671 14.48 54.18 -9.43
N PRO A 672 14.85 54.00 -8.15
CA PRO A 672 16.10 54.52 -7.59
C PRO A 672 17.33 53.73 -8.04
N LYS A 673 18.52 54.33 -7.87
CA LYS A 673 19.83 53.70 -8.14
C LYS A 673 20.09 52.39 -7.34
N SER A 674 19.26 52.08 -6.34
CA SER A 674 19.39 50.91 -5.48
C SER A 674 18.81 49.63 -6.06
N VAL A 675 17.86 49.72 -7.01
CA VAL A 675 17.24 48.54 -7.62
C VAL A 675 18.25 47.90 -8.56
N THR A 676 18.56 46.63 -8.31
CA THR A 676 19.56 45.83 -9.04
C THR A 676 18.95 44.65 -9.80
N GLY A 677 17.70 44.28 -9.49
CA GLY A 677 16.92 43.28 -10.21
C GLY A 677 15.44 43.64 -10.19
N ILE A 678 14.78 43.43 -11.33
CA ILE A 678 13.34 43.56 -11.53
C ILE A 678 12.95 42.35 -12.37
N ASP A 679 12.12 41.48 -11.81
CA ASP A 679 11.77 40.21 -12.46
C ASP A 679 10.70 40.40 -13.56
N ASP A 680 10.41 39.34 -14.30
CA ASP A 680 9.50 39.39 -15.45
C ASP A 680 8.10 39.89 -15.09
N TRP A 681 7.53 40.69 -16.01
CA TRP A 681 6.21 41.32 -15.91
C TRP A 681 5.94 42.15 -14.64
N ALA A 682 6.98 42.50 -13.86
CA ALA A 682 6.82 43.19 -12.57
C ALA A 682 6.22 44.60 -12.64
N PHE A 683 6.31 45.33 -13.76
CA PHE A 683 5.67 46.64 -13.97
C PHE A 683 5.14 46.80 -15.38
N GLY A 684 4.00 47.49 -15.55
CA GLY A 684 3.55 47.94 -16.87
C GLY A 684 2.80 46.89 -17.68
N TYR A 685 2.36 45.77 -17.09
CA TYR A 685 1.65 44.67 -17.74
C TYR A 685 0.33 44.31 -17.04
N TYR A 686 -0.62 43.74 -17.79
CA TYR A 686 -1.87 43.17 -17.29
C TYR A 686 -2.34 41.98 -18.16
N TYR A 687 -3.25 41.15 -17.65
CA TYR A 687 -3.85 40.06 -18.42
C TYR A 687 -5.12 40.51 -19.14
N ASP A 688 -5.21 40.20 -20.43
CA ASP A 688 -6.45 40.26 -21.21
C ASP A 688 -6.31 39.33 -22.41
N ASN A 689 -6.54 38.03 -22.16
CA ASN A 689 -6.35 36.89 -23.08
C ASN A 689 -4.89 36.66 -23.54
N ASP A 690 -4.01 37.65 -23.36
CA ASP A 690 -2.55 37.62 -23.49
C ASP A 690 -1.96 38.73 -22.58
N TYR A 691 -0.62 38.79 -22.46
CA TYR A 691 0.13 39.73 -21.62
C TYR A 691 0.28 41.11 -22.26
N LYS A 692 -0.69 42.00 -22.03
CA LYS A 692 -0.74 43.35 -22.64
C LYS A 692 0.00 44.40 -21.81
N LYS A 693 0.58 45.40 -22.49
CA LYS A 693 1.29 46.54 -21.87
C LYS A 693 0.34 47.69 -21.52
N ILE A 694 0.67 48.43 -20.47
CA ILE A 694 0.00 49.67 -20.08
C ILE A 694 0.49 50.83 -20.98
N ASN A 695 -0.46 51.50 -21.64
CA ASN A 695 -0.15 52.61 -22.56
C ASN A 695 0.49 53.81 -21.83
N ASN A 696 1.47 54.45 -22.48
CA ASN A 696 2.18 55.65 -22.00
C ASN A 696 2.93 55.51 -20.66
N PHE A 697 3.28 54.29 -20.25
CA PHE A 697 4.01 54.04 -18.99
C PHE A 697 5.43 54.66 -18.99
N LYS A 698 5.76 55.41 -17.94
CA LYS A 698 6.98 56.25 -17.88
C LYS A 698 7.80 56.04 -16.60
N ILE A 699 9.12 55.87 -16.74
CA ILE A 699 10.04 55.50 -15.66
C ILE A 699 11.00 56.66 -15.35
N TYR A 700 10.92 57.27 -14.18
CA TYR A 700 11.93 58.23 -13.72
C TYR A 700 13.08 57.47 -13.09
N CYS A 701 14.32 57.65 -13.56
CA CYS A 701 15.45 56.85 -13.11
C CYS A 701 16.75 57.67 -13.10
N TYR A 702 17.88 56.98 -13.13
CA TYR A 702 19.19 57.57 -13.26
C TYR A 702 20.03 56.74 -14.24
N SER A 703 21.02 57.36 -14.87
CA SER A 703 21.82 56.71 -15.90
C SER A 703 22.63 55.53 -15.33
N GLY A 704 22.60 54.40 -16.04
CA GLY A 704 23.33 53.17 -15.71
C GLY A 704 22.64 52.26 -14.69
N THR A 705 21.30 52.31 -14.56
CA THR A 705 20.56 51.56 -13.52
C THR A 705 19.66 50.46 -14.07
N ALA A 706 19.27 49.50 -13.21
CA ALA A 706 18.30 48.46 -13.60
C ALA A 706 16.93 49.03 -14.02
N GLY A 707 16.56 50.22 -13.53
CA GLY A 707 15.36 50.94 -14.00
C GLY A 707 15.48 51.40 -15.46
N GLU A 708 16.66 51.85 -15.89
CA GLU A 708 16.95 52.16 -17.29
C GLU A 708 17.02 50.89 -18.15
N GLN A 709 17.59 49.79 -17.61
CA GLN A 709 17.66 48.50 -18.30
C GLN A 709 16.27 47.89 -18.50
N TYR A 710 15.40 47.88 -17.47
CA TYR A 710 14.03 47.38 -17.56
C TYR A 710 13.18 48.22 -18.51
N ALA A 711 13.34 49.56 -18.48
CA ALA A 711 12.70 50.46 -19.43
C ALA A 711 13.12 50.16 -20.88
N LYS A 712 14.42 49.95 -21.14
CA LYS A 712 14.94 49.62 -22.47
C LYS A 712 14.52 48.22 -22.95
N GLY A 713 14.63 47.21 -22.10
CA GLY A 713 14.30 45.82 -22.44
C GLY A 713 12.82 45.61 -22.75
N ASN A 714 11.94 46.33 -22.05
CA ASN A 714 10.48 46.23 -22.24
C ASN A 714 9.89 47.37 -23.09
N GLY A 715 10.66 48.40 -23.46
CA GLY A 715 10.23 49.49 -24.34
C GLY A 715 9.32 50.53 -23.68
N PHE A 716 9.79 51.17 -22.60
CA PHE A 716 9.12 52.25 -21.87
C PHE A 716 9.95 53.55 -21.84
N ASP A 717 9.29 54.71 -21.71
CA ASP A 717 9.92 56.06 -21.66
C ASP A 717 10.66 56.35 -20.33
N TYR A 718 11.66 57.26 -20.30
CA TYR A 718 12.37 57.63 -19.04
C TYR A 718 13.03 59.03 -18.94
N VAL A 719 13.46 59.45 -17.73
CA VAL A 719 14.00 60.80 -17.35
C VAL A 719 15.10 60.73 -16.25
N LEU A 720 16.00 61.77 -16.13
CA LEU A 720 17.19 61.88 -15.24
C LEU A 720 17.22 63.16 -14.34
N LEU A 721 18.05 63.26 -13.27
CA LEU A 721 17.71 64.09 -12.06
C LEU A 721 18.75 65.01 -11.31
N ASP A 722 20.05 65.13 -11.61
CA ASP A 722 21.09 65.39 -10.56
C ASP A 722 21.89 66.74 -10.52
N LYS A 723 21.32 67.89 -10.04
CA LYS A 723 22.01 69.24 -10.06
C LYS A 723 21.59 70.38 -9.02
N LEU A 724 22.00 70.46 -7.71
CA LEU A 724 21.65 71.62 -6.77
C LEU A 724 22.63 71.98 -5.56
N PRO A 725 22.54 73.19 -4.88
CA PRO A 725 23.53 73.79 -3.92
C PRO A 725 23.16 73.97 -2.39
N THR A 726 23.93 74.75 -1.55
CA THR A 726 23.83 74.84 -0.03
C THR A 726 24.27 76.18 0.69
N LEU A 727 24.23 76.27 2.06
CA LEU A 727 24.61 77.39 3.01
C LEU A 727 25.62 76.89 4.12
N ALA A 728 26.30 77.74 4.91
CA ALA A 728 27.44 77.41 5.82
C ALA A 728 27.16 76.63 7.13
N LYS A 729 28.08 75.72 7.53
CA LYS A 729 27.84 74.44 8.27
C LYS A 729 28.18 74.38 9.78
N ILE A 730 27.48 73.49 10.53
CA ILE A 730 27.74 73.16 11.96
C ILE A 730 28.93 72.18 12.15
N THR A 731 29.66 72.29 13.26
CA THR A 731 30.87 71.50 13.58
C THR A 731 30.83 70.81 14.96
N GLY A 732 31.82 69.96 15.24
CA GLY A 732 32.10 69.41 16.58
C GLY A 732 31.20 68.29 17.10
N VAL A 733 30.28 67.76 16.28
CA VAL A 733 29.28 66.76 16.73
C VAL A 733 29.93 65.42 17.10
N LYS A 734 29.82 64.98 18.36
CA LYS A 734 30.42 63.76 18.90
C LYS A 734 29.53 63.04 19.92
N LEU A 735 29.85 61.77 20.19
CA LEU A 735 29.07 60.90 21.08
C LEU A 735 29.60 60.91 22.52
N GLY A 736 28.69 60.94 23.50
CA GLY A 736 28.97 60.95 24.95
C GLY A 736 28.32 59.81 25.74
N GLY A 737 27.97 58.69 25.09
CA GLY A 737 27.49 57.47 25.76
C GLY A 737 26.65 56.54 24.88
N ARG A 738 26.61 55.24 25.23
CA ARG A 738 25.80 54.19 24.57
C ARG A 738 25.16 53.27 25.61
N ALA A 739 23.89 52.92 25.38
CA ALA A 739 23.20 51.81 26.02
C ALA A 739 22.50 50.95 24.95
N ALA A 740 21.66 49.99 25.34
CA ALA A 740 20.80 49.28 24.40
C ALA A 740 19.61 50.16 23.93
N ASP A 741 19.19 51.12 24.74
CA ASP A 741 17.97 51.93 24.57
C ASP A 741 18.24 53.45 24.37
N ALA A 742 19.49 53.89 24.45
CA ALA A 742 19.82 55.32 24.52
C ALA A 742 21.19 55.69 23.93
N LEU A 743 21.27 56.93 23.44
CA LEU A 743 22.47 57.61 22.94
C LEU A 743 22.50 59.06 23.45
N ARG A 744 23.71 59.60 23.67
CA ARG A 744 23.94 61.00 24.11
C ARG A 744 24.88 61.71 23.13
N ILE A 745 24.46 62.84 22.57
CA ILE A 745 25.14 63.60 21.51
C ILE A 745 25.55 64.98 22.03
N ASN A 746 26.75 65.45 21.68
CA ASN A 746 27.27 66.78 22.01
C ASN A 746 27.76 67.48 20.71
N TRP A 747 27.79 68.82 20.63
CA TRP A 747 28.29 69.58 19.46
C TRP A 747 28.92 70.94 19.82
N THR A 748 29.49 71.66 18.84
CA THR A 748 30.05 73.01 19.01
C THR A 748 29.00 74.08 18.69
N LYS A 749 29.00 75.20 19.45
CA LYS A 749 28.13 76.35 19.23
C LYS A 749 28.42 77.06 17.89
N ASN A 750 27.38 77.48 17.17
CA ASN A 750 27.48 78.38 16.01
C ASN A 750 26.87 79.74 16.39
N ALA A 751 27.64 80.82 16.19
CA ALA A 751 27.25 82.17 16.59
C ALA A 751 26.19 82.82 15.68
N ASN A 752 26.15 82.47 14.39
CA ASN A 752 25.31 83.14 13.38
C ASN A 752 23.91 82.51 13.23
N ALA A 753 23.49 81.71 14.22
CA ALA A 753 22.29 80.88 14.18
C ALA A 753 21.31 81.23 15.31
N ASP A 754 20.03 81.38 14.95
CA ASP A 754 18.91 81.65 15.87
C ASP A 754 18.64 80.46 16.80
N GLY A 755 19.12 79.27 16.43
CA GLY A 755 18.97 78.03 17.18
C GLY A 755 19.39 76.83 16.34
N TYR A 756 19.18 75.63 16.89
CA TYR A 756 19.51 74.38 16.22
C TYR A 756 18.26 73.56 15.89
N ILE A 757 18.28 72.96 14.70
CA ILE A 757 17.45 71.79 14.43
C ILE A 757 18.32 70.56 14.74
N VAL A 758 17.97 69.82 15.79
CA VAL A 758 18.50 68.46 15.98
C VAL A 758 17.56 67.53 15.23
N GLU A 759 18.07 66.98 14.14
CA GLU A 759 17.35 65.98 13.35
C GLU A 759 17.95 64.61 13.60
N MET A 760 17.07 63.63 13.77
CA MET A 760 17.42 62.22 13.73
C MET A 760 16.83 61.63 12.45
N TYR A 761 17.59 60.79 11.76
CA TYR A 761 17.06 60.07 10.61
C TYR A 761 16.07 59.00 11.10
N GLN A 762 14.78 59.19 10.83
CA GLN A 762 13.70 58.28 11.23
C GLN A 762 12.51 58.43 10.29
N GLY A 763 11.98 57.32 9.76
CA GLY A 763 10.99 57.37 8.69
C GLY A 763 11.49 58.09 7.44
N ASN A 764 12.79 57.95 7.18
CA ASN A 764 13.57 58.26 5.96
C ASN A 764 13.56 59.70 5.44
N LYS A 765 12.73 60.56 6.01
CA LYS A 765 13.08 61.97 6.19
C LYS A 765 13.93 62.14 7.45
N TRP A 766 14.71 63.20 7.45
CA TRP A 766 15.31 63.70 8.68
C TRP A 766 14.23 64.43 9.47
N VAL A 767 13.83 63.86 10.60
CA VAL A 767 12.78 64.44 11.45
C VAL A 767 13.43 65.29 12.52
N ARG A 768 12.96 66.54 12.64
CA ARG A 768 13.20 67.44 13.78
C ARG A 768 12.72 66.75 15.06
N ILE A 769 13.65 66.14 15.80
CA ILE A 769 13.37 65.56 17.13
C ILE A 769 13.56 66.57 18.27
N ALA A 770 14.24 67.69 17.99
CA ALA A 770 14.20 68.89 18.83
C ALA A 770 14.37 70.16 17.97
N LYS A 771 13.57 71.19 18.27
CA LYS A 771 13.96 72.59 18.01
C LYS A 771 14.64 73.08 19.28
N ILE A 772 15.94 73.34 19.23
CA ILE A 772 16.66 73.94 20.34
C ILE A 772 16.71 75.45 20.07
N THR A 773 15.92 76.20 20.85
CA THR A 773 15.66 77.64 20.69
C THR A 773 16.74 78.55 21.27
N SER A 774 17.76 77.98 21.93
CA SER A 774 18.94 78.73 22.40
C SER A 774 20.20 78.15 21.78
N ASN A 775 21.02 78.99 21.15
CA ASN A 775 22.29 78.56 20.57
C ASN A 775 23.35 78.16 21.62
N ASN A 776 23.07 78.34 22.92
CA ASN A 776 23.92 77.90 24.03
C ASN A 776 23.80 76.40 24.36
N THR A 777 22.68 75.74 24.06
CA THR A 777 22.49 74.31 24.41
C THR A 777 23.19 73.41 23.38
N THR A 778 24.18 72.65 23.83
CA THR A 778 25.13 71.89 22.98
C THR A 778 25.14 70.38 23.22
N THR A 779 24.15 69.83 23.95
CA THR A 779 24.03 68.39 24.21
C THR A 779 22.57 67.91 24.19
N PHE A 780 22.36 66.63 23.88
CA PHE A 780 21.05 65.98 23.85
C PHE A 780 21.17 64.47 24.15
N ARG A 781 20.33 63.93 25.06
CA ARG A 781 20.17 62.46 25.25
C ARG A 781 18.86 62.02 24.61
N LYS A 782 18.92 61.14 23.60
CA LYS A 782 17.74 60.43 23.10
C LYS A 782 17.64 59.07 23.80
N ALA A 783 16.60 58.88 24.58
CA ALA A 783 16.16 57.60 25.14
C ALA A 783 15.03 56.99 24.28
N GLY A 784 14.62 55.75 24.58
CA GLY A 784 13.59 55.05 23.80
C GLY A 784 14.03 54.73 22.37
N LEU A 785 15.30 54.41 22.20
CA LEU A 785 15.89 53.97 20.94
C LEU A 785 15.84 52.44 20.82
N LYS A 786 15.77 51.94 19.59
CA LYS A 786 15.81 50.50 19.30
C LYS A 786 17.25 49.98 19.47
N ALA A 787 17.39 48.80 20.06
CA ALA A 787 18.69 48.18 20.30
C ALA A 787 19.41 47.83 18.98
N GLY A 788 20.75 47.89 19.00
CA GLY A 788 21.61 47.64 17.83
C GLY A 788 21.42 48.60 16.65
N THR A 789 20.48 49.53 16.71
CA THR A 789 20.14 50.43 15.60
C THR A 789 21.15 51.57 15.53
N ALA A 790 21.61 51.86 14.31
CA ALA A 790 22.47 53.01 14.05
C ALA A 790 21.57 54.23 13.82
N TYR A 791 21.65 55.19 14.73
CA TYR A 791 20.98 56.46 14.60
C TYR A 791 21.99 57.47 14.07
N LYS A 792 21.65 58.08 12.94
CA LYS A 792 22.34 59.27 12.47
C LYS A 792 21.68 60.47 13.12
N PHE A 793 22.48 61.30 13.78
CA PHE A 793 22.09 62.62 14.26
C PHE A 793 22.83 63.67 13.45
N ARG A 794 22.12 64.71 13.03
CA ARG A 794 22.74 65.89 12.45
C ARG A 794 22.11 67.14 13.04
N VAL A 795 22.93 68.18 13.15
CA VAL A 795 22.54 69.45 13.73
C VAL A 795 22.73 70.50 12.64
N ARG A 796 21.70 71.28 12.33
CA ARG A 796 21.84 72.48 11.47
C ARG A 796 21.53 73.74 12.25
N ALA A 797 22.30 74.78 11.94
CA ALA A 797 21.82 76.14 12.06
C ALA A 797 20.66 76.32 11.06
N TYR A 798 19.62 77.03 11.47
CA TYR A 798 18.68 77.65 10.57
C TYR A 798 18.81 79.17 10.73
N LYS A 799 18.51 79.91 9.67
CA LYS A 799 18.31 81.35 9.72
C LYS A 799 17.08 81.70 8.89
N MET A 800 16.18 82.50 9.45
CA MET A 800 14.96 82.90 8.74
C MET A 800 15.27 83.99 7.71
N SER A 801 14.66 83.90 6.52
CA SER A 801 14.73 84.93 5.47
C SER A 801 13.32 85.15 4.92
N GLY A 802 12.55 85.99 5.61
CA GLY A 802 11.09 86.07 5.42
C GLY A 802 10.41 84.76 5.83
N LYS A 803 9.37 84.35 5.08
CA LYS A 803 8.67 83.07 5.30
C LYS A 803 9.55 81.84 4.96
N THR A 804 10.61 82.02 4.17
CA THR A 804 11.49 80.94 3.72
C THR A 804 12.66 80.77 4.68
N ALA A 805 12.74 79.61 5.33
CA ALA A 805 13.89 79.28 6.17
C ALA A 805 15.08 78.88 5.29
N VAL A 806 16.18 79.63 5.37
CA VAL A 806 17.44 79.25 4.72
C VAL A 806 18.24 78.42 5.72
N TYR A 807 18.70 77.26 5.28
CA TYR A 807 19.25 76.25 6.17
C TYR A 807 20.72 76.04 5.91
N SER A 808 21.53 76.02 6.98
CA SER A 808 22.91 75.54 6.85
C SER A 808 22.93 74.15 6.23
N ALA A 809 23.97 73.88 5.44
CA ALA A 809 24.45 72.52 5.29
C ALA A 809 24.61 71.94 6.70
N TYR A 810 23.93 70.83 6.94
CA TYR A 810 23.93 70.19 8.25
C TYR A 810 25.35 69.82 8.67
N SER A 811 25.53 69.66 9.99
CA SER A 811 26.74 69.08 10.54
C SER A 811 27.16 67.80 9.82
N ASN A 812 28.44 67.44 9.96
CA ASN A 812 28.83 66.06 9.74
C ASN A 812 27.89 65.13 10.55
N GLU A 813 27.44 64.05 9.93
CA GLU A 813 26.48 63.14 10.55
C GLU A 813 27.16 62.37 11.68
N LEU A 814 26.68 62.52 12.91
CA LEU A 814 27.07 61.62 13.98
C LEU A 814 26.26 60.33 13.83
N ALA A 815 26.82 59.37 13.10
CA ALA A 815 26.35 58.00 13.10
C ALA A 815 26.78 57.30 14.39
N ALA A 816 25.82 56.90 15.22
CA ALA A 816 26.07 56.18 16.45
C ALA A 816 25.11 55.01 16.64
N ARG A 817 25.65 53.82 16.97
CA ARG A 817 24.88 52.61 17.21
C ARG A 817 24.65 52.36 18.70
N THR A 818 23.43 51.98 19.09
CA THR A 818 23.12 51.38 20.40
C THR A 818 23.73 49.98 20.51
N ASN A 819 23.91 49.47 21.74
CA ASN A 819 24.34 48.09 21.94
C ASN A 819 23.21 47.11 21.53
N PRO A 820 23.53 45.86 21.18
CA PRO A 820 22.53 44.81 21.03
C PRO A 820 21.78 44.55 22.33
N SER A 821 20.51 44.16 22.23
CA SER A 821 19.71 43.71 23.37
C SER A 821 20.21 42.36 23.92
N VAL A 822 19.78 42.05 25.14
CA VAL A 822 20.04 40.74 25.78
C VAL A 822 19.47 39.58 24.95
N MET A 823 20.18 38.46 24.90
CA MET A 823 19.70 37.26 24.22
C MET A 823 18.54 36.59 24.96
N LYS A 824 17.41 36.40 24.26
CA LYS A 824 16.20 35.72 24.76
C LYS A 824 15.99 34.35 24.10
N GLY A 825 15.17 33.52 24.74
CA GLY A 825 14.70 32.24 24.18
C GLY A 825 15.77 31.18 23.93
N ALA A 826 16.97 31.32 24.51
CA ALA A 826 18.03 30.31 24.39
C ALA A 826 17.56 28.99 25.02
N LYS A 827 17.36 27.97 24.19
CA LYS A 827 16.86 26.65 24.57
C LYS A 827 17.55 25.54 23.78
N LEU A 828 17.31 24.30 24.15
CA LEU A 828 17.72 23.14 23.38
C LEU A 828 16.83 23.02 22.13
N GLY A 829 17.44 22.80 20.96
CA GLY A 829 16.77 22.60 19.67
C GLY A 829 17.02 21.23 19.02
N GLY A 830 17.70 20.31 19.72
CA GLY A 830 17.92 18.93 19.26
C GLY A 830 19.07 18.23 19.97
N ARG A 831 18.99 16.91 20.07
CA ARG A 831 20.02 16.02 20.64
C ARG A 831 20.35 14.92 19.64
N ALA A 832 21.62 14.56 19.55
CA ALA A 832 22.12 13.33 18.96
C ALA A 832 23.10 12.68 19.95
N ALA A 833 23.67 11.52 19.61
CA ALA A 833 24.72 10.90 20.42
C ALA A 833 26.03 11.72 20.38
N ASP A 834 26.37 12.29 19.21
CA ASP A 834 27.59 13.06 18.95
C ASP A 834 27.41 14.58 19.12
N ALA A 835 26.18 15.07 19.31
CA ALA A 835 25.90 16.49 19.13
C ALA A 835 24.73 17.05 19.95
N LEU A 836 24.81 18.36 20.19
CA LEU A 836 23.73 19.17 20.71
C LEU A 836 23.48 20.35 19.78
N ARG A 837 22.21 20.58 19.46
CA ARG A 837 21.73 21.76 18.73
C ARG A 837 21.12 22.72 19.73
N ILE A 838 21.71 23.91 19.87
CA ILE A 838 21.19 24.99 20.72
C ILE A 838 20.47 25.99 19.83
N ASN A 839 19.25 26.38 20.20
CA ASN A 839 18.45 27.38 19.49
C ASN A 839 18.27 28.62 20.38
N TRP A 840 17.96 29.78 19.79
CA TRP A 840 17.63 31.02 20.49
C TRP A 840 16.67 31.88 19.66
N THR A 841 15.99 32.84 20.27
CA THR A 841 15.15 33.79 19.52
C THR A 841 16.03 34.70 18.66
N LYS A 842 15.63 34.97 17.40
CA LYS A 842 16.32 35.91 16.50
C LYS A 842 16.45 37.27 17.18
N ASN A 843 17.68 37.68 17.46
CA ASN A 843 17.94 39.01 17.97
C ASN A 843 18.14 39.96 16.79
N ALA A 844 17.07 40.64 16.39
CA ALA A 844 17.08 41.65 15.32
C ALA A 844 18.07 42.81 15.55
N SER A 845 18.56 42.99 16.79
CA SER A 845 19.59 43.98 17.15
C SER A 845 21.03 43.47 17.09
N ALA A 846 21.25 42.24 16.62
CA ALA A 846 22.58 41.68 16.36
C ALA A 846 23.00 41.86 14.89
N ASP A 847 24.30 41.74 14.61
CA ASP A 847 24.78 41.19 13.33
C ASP A 847 25.01 39.69 13.44
N GLY A 848 25.39 39.18 14.62
CA GLY A 848 25.67 37.77 14.81
C GLY A 848 25.74 37.35 16.27
N TYR A 849 26.10 36.10 16.50
CA TYR A 849 26.06 35.46 17.82
C TYR A 849 27.41 34.86 18.20
N ILE A 850 27.82 35.09 19.45
CA ILE A 850 28.90 34.32 20.07
C ILE A 850 28.26 33.23 20.92
N VAL A 851 28.47 31.97 20.52
CA VAL A 851 28.09 30.78 21.29
C VAL A 851 29.31 30.32 22.08
N GLU A 852 29.17 30.25 23.39
CA GLU A 852 30.17 29.74 24.32
C GLU A 852 29.68 28.43 24.93
N MET A 853 30.57 27.44 25.04
CA MET A 853 30.35 26.20 25.79
C MET A 853 31.24 26.20 27.02
N TYR A 854 30.72 25.72 28.15
CA TYR A 854 31.48 25.63 29.39
C TYR A 854 32.39 24.39 29.37
N GLN A 855 33.71 24.60 29.35
CA GLN A 855 34.73 23.54 29.30
C GLN A 855 35.98 23.98 30.08
N GLY A 856 36.60 23.09 30.85
CA GLY A 856 37.79 23.41 31.65
C GLY A 856 37.57 24.58 32.62
N ASN A 857 36.44 24.55 33.34
CA ASN A 857 35.94 25.58 34.26
C ASN A 857 35.77 27.01 33.69
N LYS A 858 35.90 27.20 32.37
CA LYS A 858 35.72 28.49 31.68
C LYS A 858 34.73 28.41 30.54
N TRP A 859 34.21 29.56 30.13
CA TRP A 859 33.37 29.70 28.94
C TRP A 859 34.25 29.85 27.71
N VAL A 860 34.29 28.83 26.85
CA VAL A 860 35.07 28.78 25.62
C VAL A 860 34.17 29.13 24.44
N ARG A 861 34.58 30.07 23.58
CA ARG A 861 33.88 30.33 22.31
C ARG A 861 33.97 29.10 21.42
N VAL A 862 32.82 28.51 21.08
CA VAL A 862 32.74 27.34 20.18
C VAL A 862 31.99 27.63 18.88
N GLY A 863 31.28 28.75 18.82
CA GLY A 863 30.69 29.26 17.57
C GLY A 863 30.76 30.79 17.52
N LYS A 864 31.14 31.32 16.35
CA LYS A 864 30.85 32.70 15.94
C LYS A 864 29.93 32.61 14.72
N ILE A 865 28.65 32.83 14.93
CA ILE A 865 27.66 32.92 13.85
C ILE A 865 27.72 34.36 13.35
N THR A 866 27.97 34.55 12.06
CA THR A 866 28.26 35.86 11.44
C THR A 866 27.04 36.62 10.93
N ASN A 867 25.85 36.00 10.99
CA ASN A 867 24.56 36.59 10.63
C ASN A 867 23.56 36.45 11.79
N ASN A 868 22.46 37.22 11.78
CA ASN A 868 21.46 37.19 12.86
C ASN A 868 20.25 36.26 12.60
N SER A 869 20.08 35.73 11.37
CA SER A 869 18.99 34.80 11.01
C SER A 869 19.27 33.35 11.43
N THR A 870 20.53 32.93 11.48
CA THR A 870 20.95 31.62 12.01
C THR A 870 20.77 31.61 13.53
N THR A 871 19.56 31.23 13.96
CA THR A 871 19.09 31.11 15.35
C THR A 871 19.50 29.80 16.01
N THR A 872 20.38 29.02 15.39
CA THR A 872 20.73 27.65 15.81
C THR A 872 22.21 27.35 15.64
N PHE A 873 22.75 26.47 16.49
CA PHE A 873 24.12 25.97 16.39
C PHE A 873 24.20 24.51 16.84
N ARG A 874 24.60 23.61 15.92
CA ARG A 874 24.92 22.20 16.20
C ARG A 874 26.40 22.06 16.54
N LYS A 875 26.75 21.84 17.82
CA LYS A 875 28.09 21.39 18.18
C LYS A 875 28.16 19.87 18.02
N ALA A 876 28.91 19.40 17.01
CA ALA A 876 29.26 17.99 16.81
C ALA A 876 30.52 17.59 17.59
N GLY A 877 30.85 16.29 17.61
CA GLY A 877 32.04 15.75 18.28
C GLY A 877 31.97 15.79 19.82
N LEU A 878 30.76 15.71 20.36
CA LEU A 878 30.49 15.54 21.79
C LEU A 878 30.47 14.05 22.15
N LYS A 879 30.73 13.73 23.43
CA LYS A 879 30.60 12.36 23.94
C LYS A 879 29.12 12.04 24.19
N ALA A 880 28.71 10.81 23.91
CA ALA A 880 27.35 10.33 24.18
C ALA A 880 26.99 10.44 25.67
N SER A 881 25.70 10.63 25.96
CA SER A 881 25.13 10.70 27.31
C SER A 881 25.81 11.67 28.30
N THR A 882 26.55 12.65 27.80
CA THR A 882 27.35 13.62 28.58
C THR A 882 26.63 14.97 28.64
N VAL A 883 26.73 15.67 29.78
CA VAL A 883 26.08 16.97 30.00
C VAL A 883 27.01 18.10 29.58
N TYR A 884 26.48 19.05 28.82
CA TYR A 884 27.16 20.26 28.38
C TYR A 884 26.32 21.49 28.72
N LYS A 885 27.00 22.63 28.96
CA LYS A 885 26.36 23.94 29.21
C LYS A 885 26.75 24.91 28.10
N PHE A 886 25.78 25.63 27.55
CA PHE A 886 25.95 26.64 26.51
C PHE A 886 25.34 27.98 26.92
N ARG A 887 25.91 29.09 26.46
CA ARG A 887 25.31 30.42 26.53
C ARG A 887 25.59 31.18 25.24
N VAL A 888 24.75 32.16 24.93
CA VAL A 888 24.82 32.93 23.68
C VAL A 888 24.75 34.41 23.98
N ARG A 889 25.57 35.24 23.34
CA ARG A 889 25.38 36.71 23.31
C ARG A 889 25.30 37.23 21.88
N ALA A 890 24.46 38.24 21.70
CA ALA A 890 24.46 39.04 20.48
C ALA A 890 25.72 39.90 20.41
N TYR A 891 26.26 40.06 19.21
CA TYR A 891 27.19 41.13 18.88
C TYR A 891 26.70 41.89 17.65
N LYS A 892 27.06 43.16 17.52
CA LYS A 892 26.83 43.97 16.32
C LYS A 892 28.03 44.85 16.04
N MET A 893 28.44 44.92 14.78
CA MET A 893 29.59 45.68 14.34
C MET A 893 29.25 47.17 14.24
N SER A 894 30.20 47.99 14.63
CA SER A 894 30.19 49.45 14.50
C SER A 894 31.53 49.86 13.89
N GLY A 895 31.67 49.65 12.58
CA GLY A 895 32.98 49.60 11.91
C GLY A 895 33.73 48.32 12.32
N LYS A 896 35.05 48.44 12.54
CA LYS A 896 35.89 47.31 12.99
C LYS A 896 35.59 46.84 14.43
N THR A 897 34.86 47.63 15.23
CA THR A 897 34.58 47.35 16.65
C THR A 897 33.30 46.54 16.83
N ALA A 898 33.38 45.42 17.57
CA ALA A 898 32.21 44.63 17.96
C ALA A 898 31.58 45.17 19.25
N LEU A 899 30.34 45.66 19.17
CA LEU A 899 29.51 45.98 20.32
C LEU A 899 28.82 44.70 20.80
N TYR A 900 28.87 44.39 22.10
CA TYR A 900 28.28 43.19 22.67
C TYR A 900 27.02 43.51 23.48
N GLY A 901 25.98 42.70 23.28
CA GLY A 901 24.84 42.64 24.20
C GLY A 901 25.09 41.65 25.34
N ASN A 902 24.20 41.63 26.32
CA ASN A 902 24.26 40.71 27.45
C ASN A 902 24.00 39.25 27.01
N TYR A 903 24.61 38.31 27.73
CA TYR A 903 24.41 36.87 27.50
C TYR A 903 22.99 36.41 27.82
N SER A 904 22.60 35.29 27.21
CA SER A 904 21.41 34.52 27.51
C SER A 904 21.51 33.83 28.88
N ALA A 905 20.36 33.30 29.34
CA ALA A 905 20.35 32.18 30.27
C ALA A 905 21.21 31.00 29.77
N THR A 906 21.69 30.17 30.70
CA THR A 906 22.55 29.01 30.38
C THR A 906 21.71 27.79 30.00
N VAL A 907 21.87 27.30 28.78
CA VAL A 907 21.24 26.06 28.30
C VAL A 907 22.08 24.87 28.74
N THR A 908 21.56 24.07 29.67
CA THR A 908 22.19 22.82 30.12
C THR A 908 21.49 21.63 29.49
N ALA A 909 22.22 20.76 28.79
CA ALA A 909 21.63 19.60 28.11
C ALA A 909 22.58 18.39 28.06
N ARG A 910 22.01 17.19 28.10
CA ARG A 910 22.70 15.92 27.87
C ARG A 910 22.57 15.48 26.40
N THR A 911 23.63 14.94 25.80
CA THR A 911 23.58 14.19 24.53
C THR A 911 22.81 12.88 24.69
N ASN A 912 22.32 12.29 23.59
CA ASN A 912 21.66 10.99 23.62
C ASN A 912 22.66 9.85 23.90
N PRO A 913 22.19 8.65 24.30
CA PRO A 913 23.01 7.44 24.23
C PRO A 913 23.42 7.13 22.79
N SER A 914 24.56 6.46 22.60
CA SER A 914 25.02 5.97 21.30
C SER A 914 24.04 4.95 20.70
N VAL A 915 24.01 4.83 19.37
CA VAL A 915 23.21 3.82 18.65
C VAL A 915 23.49 2.39 19.12
N MET A 916 22.48 1.52 19.02
CA MET A 916 22.60 0.12 19.42
C MET A 916 23.32 -0.74 18.38
N THR A 917 24.46 -1.32 18.76
CA THR A 917 25.27 -2.19 17.91
C THR A 917 25.18 -3.66 18.34
N GLY A 918 25.63 -4.57 17.47
CA GLY A 918 25.70 -6.01 17.74
C GLY A 918 24.34 -6.71 17.94
N ALA A 919 23.23 -6.03 17.64
CA ALA A 919 21.88 -6.55 17.75
C ALA A 919 21.68 -7.76 16.81
N LYS A 920 21.47 -8.94 17.39
CA LYS A 920 21.36 -10.20 16.65
C LYS A 920 20.46 -11.21 17.36
N LEU A 921 19.99 -12.21 16.61
CA LEU A 921 19.33 -13.36 17.20
C LEU A 921 20.35 -14.27 17.91
N ALA A 922 19.98 -14.76 19.10
CA ALA A 922 20.82 -15.62 19.93
C ALA A 922 20.14 -16.94 20.35
N GLY A 923 18.83 -17.09 20.13
CA GLY A 923 18.13 -18.35 20.39
C GLY A 923 16.74 -18.41 19.76
N ARG A 924 16.32 -19.62 19.39
CA ARG A 924 14.98 -19.93 18.87
C ARG A 924 14.37 -21.08 19.67
N ALA A 925 13.09 -20.97 19.99
CA ALA A 925 12.23 -22.05 20.45
C ALA A 925 10.96 -22.06 19.59
N ALA A 926 10.01 -22.96 19.87
CA ALA A 926 8.72 -22.95 19.20
C ALA A 926 7.84 -21.77 19.64
N ASP A 927 7.90 -21.44 20.94
CA ASP A 927 7.09 -20.43 21.62
C ASP A 927 7.78 -19.05 21.73
N ALA A 928 9.05 -18.94 21.31
CA ALA A 928 9.89 -17.82 21.70
C ALA A 928 11.10 -17.57 20.81
N LEU A 929 11.55 -16.31 20.83
CA LEU A 929 12.80 -15.85 20.25
C LEU A 929 13.63 -15.12 21.31
N ARG A 930 14.94 -15.39 21.35
CA ARG A 930 15.90 -14.66 22.18
C ARG A 930 16.82 -13.83 21.29
N ILE A 931 16.80 -12.52 21.52
CA ILE A 931 17.66 -11.54 20.87
C ILE A 931 18.70 -11.01 21.86
N ASN A 932 19.90 -10.70 21.37
CA ASN A 932 21.00 -10.13 22.14
C ASN A 932 21.54 -8.87 21.43
N TRP A 933 22.28 -8.03 22.14
CA TRP A 933 22.96 -6.84 21.60
C TRP A 933 24.28 -6.55 22.34
N SER A 934 25.08 -5.60 21.87
CA SER A 934 26.29 -5.14 22.58
C SER A 934 25.91 -4.28 23.79
N LYS A 935 26.67 -4.39 24.90
CA LYS A 935 26.48 -3.51 26.07
C LYS A 935 26.75 -2.06 25.68
N ASN A 936 25.73 -1.21 25.82
CA ASN A 936 25.85 0.22 25.57
C ASN A 936 26.27 0.94 26.86
N ALA A 937 27.56 1.27 26.98
CA ALA A 937 28.12 1.95 28.15
C ALA A 937 27.54 3.36 28.38
N SER A 938 26.88 3.96 27.37
CA SER A 938 26.22 5.26 27.49
C SER A 938 24.75 5.17 27.92
N ALA A 939 24.18 3.96 28.00
CA ALA A 939 22.79 3.74 28.40
C ALA A 939 22.64 3.57 29.93
N ASP A 940 21.45 3.84 30.45
CA ASP A 940 20.98 3.26 31.73
C ASP A 940 20.28 1.92 31.48
N GLY A 941 19.57 1.80 30.35
CA GLY A 941 18.78 0.62 30.01
C GLY A 941 18.38 0.59 28.53
N TYR A 942 17.45 -0.30 28.18
CA TYR A 942 17.03 -0.57 26.80
C TYR A 942 15.51 -0.58 26.63
N ILE A 943 15.03 -0.18 25.46
CA ILE A 943 13.66 -0.42 24.99
C ILE A 943 13.73 -1.45 23.86
N VAL A 944 12.96 -2.53 23.98
CA VAL A 944 12.79 -3.53 22.93
C VAL A 944 11.40 -3.38 22.32
N GLU A 945 11.35 -3.34 20.99
CA GLU A 945 10.12 -3.28 20.21
C GLU A 945 10.03 -4.49 19.26
N MET A 946 8.81 -4.94 19.01
CA MET A 946 8.46 -6.01 18.07
C MET A 946 7.43 -5.47 17.06
N TYR A 947 7.56 -5.87 15.79
CA TYR A 947 6.60 -5.46 14.77
C TYR A 947 5.34 -6.36 14.82
N GLN A 948 4.16 -5.76 15.00
CA GLN A 948 2.86 -6.43 15.09
C GLN A 948 1.72 -5.46 14.76
N GLY A 949 0.69 -5.91 14.04
CA GLY A 949 -0.46 -5.05 13.65
C GLY A 949 -0.01 -3.80 12.88
N ASN A 950 0.85 -3.99 11.88
CA ASN A 950 1.49 -2.97 11.04
C ASN A 950 2.28 -1.85 11.78
N LYS A 951 2.51 -1.97 13.10
CA LYS A 951 3.28 -1.00 13.89
C LYS A 951 4.32 -1.64 14.80
N TRP A 952 5.26 -0.82 15.27
CA TRP A 952 6.28 -1.23 16.25
C TRP A 952 5.76 -1.06 17.67
N VAL A 953 5.57 -2.17 18.39
CA VAL A 953 5.03 -2.19 19.75
C VAL A 953 6.13 -2.50 20.76
N ARG A 954 6.17 -1.73 21.86
CA ARG A 954 7.12 -1.94 22.97
C ARG A 954 6.81 -3.25 23.68
N VAL A 955 7.73 -4.22 23.59
CA VAL A 955 7.62 -5.53 24.26
C VAL A 955 8.49 -5.65 25.52
N ALA A 956 9.43 -4.73 25.75
CA ALA A 956 10.12 -4.59 27.03
C ALA A 956 10.69 -3.18 27.27
N LYS A 957 10.78 -2.81 28.56
CA LYS A 957 11.70 -1.79 29.08
C LYS A 957 12.64 -2.49 30.06
N ILE A 958 13.93 -2.49 29.77
CA ILE A 958 14.99 -3.14 30.55
C ILE A 958 15.75 -2.05 31.28
N THR A 959 15.78 -2.09 32.61
CA THR A 959 16.29 -0.99 33.46
C THR A 959 17.79 -1.03 33.74
N SER A 960 18.51 -2.05 33.25
CA SER A 960 19.96 -2.19 33.41
C SER A 960 20.67 -2.32 32.07
N ASN A 961 21.67 -1.47 31.84
CA ASN A 961 22.53 -1.50 30.66
C ASN A 961 23.35 -2.80 30.55
N SER A 962 23.44 -3.60 31.62
CA SER A 962 24.17 -4.87 31.61
C SER A 962 23.30 -6.06 31.18
N THR A 963 21.98 -5.90 31.13
CA THR A 963 21.06 -6.91 30.58
C THR A 963 20.99 -6.78 29.06
N THR A 964 21.85 -7.51 28.37
CA THR A 964 22.05 -7.43 26.90
C THR A 964 21.29 -8.50 26.10
N THR A 965 20.25 -9.09 26.69
CA THR A 965 19.45 -10.19 26.13
C THR A 965 17.98 -10.02 26.49
N PHE A 966 17.08 -10.36 25.58
CA PHE A 966 15.64 -10.47 25.82
C PHE A 966 15.05 -11.71 25.17
N ARG A 967 14.22 -12.47 25.89
CA ARG A 967 13.41 -13.58 25.36
C ARG A 967 11.95 -13.15 25.31
N LYS A 968 11.40 -12.91 24.11
CA LYS A 968 9.94 -12.80 23.93
C LYS A 968 9.36 -14.21 23.85
N ALA A 969 8.43 -14.52 24.75
CA ALA A 969 7.65 -15.75 24.76
C ALA A 969 6.19 -15.50 24.34
N GLY A 970 5.43 -16.58 24.13
CA GLY A 970 4.06 -16.52 23.63
C GLY A 970 3.99 -16.18 22.14
N LEU A 971 4.95 -16.66 21.36
CA LEU A 971 5.00 -16.53 19.91
C LEU A 971 4.48 -17.82 19.24
N SER A 972 3.90 -17.68 18.05
CA SER A 972 3.43 -18.82 17.24
C SER A 972 4.60 -19.60 16.67
N ALA A 973 4.49 -20.93 16.62
CA ALA A 973 5.52 -21.80 16.06
C ALA A 973 5.69 -21.57 14.54
N SER A 974 6.94 -21.60 14.08
CA SER A 974 7.33 -21.33 12.68
C SER A 974 6.94 -19.98 12.06
N SER A 975 6.40 -19.02 12.82
CA SER A 975 6.12 -17.65 12.38
C SER A 975 7.37 -16.75 12.40
N VAL A 976 7.39 -15.73 11.54
CA VAL A 976 8.45 -14.70 11.47
C VAL A 976 8.07 -13.50 12.32
N TYR A 977 9.01 -13.01 13.11
CA TYR A 977 8.88 -11.78 13.90
C TYR A 977 10.08 -10.88 13.65
N LYS A 978 9.84 -9.56 13.59
CA LYS A 978 10.89 -8.53 13.55
C LYS A 978 11.04 -7.89 14.93
N PHE A 979 12.27 -7.70 15.38
CA PHE A 979 12.60 -6.96 16.60
C PHE A 979 13.59 -5.82 16.33
N ARG A 980 13.53 -4.76 17.14
CA ARG A 980 14.57 -3.72 17.21
C ARG A 980 14.79 -3.29 18.65
N VAL A 981 15.99 -2.81 18.97
CA VAL A 981 16.34 -2.34 20.32
C VAL A 981 16.97 -0.95 20.26
N ARG A 982 16.61 -0.06 21.19
CA ARG A 982 17.27 1.23 21.41
C ARG A 982 17.71 1.36 22.86
N ALA A 983 18.81 2.06 23.11
CA ALA A 983 19.21 2.47 24.44
C ALA A 983 18.33 3.61 24.95
N TYR A 984 18.22 3.73 26.27
CA TYR A 984 17.75 4.95 26.92
C TYR A 984 18.66 5.33 28.09
N LYS A 985 18.65 6.62 28.44
CA LYS A 985 19.25 7.18 29.65
C LYS A 985 18.31 8.19 30.29
N MET A 986 18.30 8.27 31.61
CA MET A 986 17.55 9.29 32.36
C MET A 986 18.33 10.61 32.40
N SER A 987 17.61 11.71 32.16
CA SER A 987 18.13 13.07 32.20
C SER A 987 17.23 13.92 33.10
N GLY A 988 17.25 13.61 34.40
CA GLY A 988 16.16 13.94 35.31
C GLY A 988 15.04 12.89 35.19
N SER A 989 13.79 13.30 35.32
CA SER A 989 12.62 12.43 35.08
C SER A 989 12.44 12.03 33.61
N THR A 990 13.01 12.77 32.66
CA THR A 990 12.89 12.49 31.22
C THR A 990 13.87 11.42 30.74
N ALA A 991 13.35 10.38 30.06
CA ALA A 991 14.19 9.43 29.32
C ALA A 991 14.58 10.01 27.95
N ILE A 992 15.87 10.00 27.63
CA ILE A 992 16.42 10.28 26.30
C ILE A 992 16.89 8.97 25.65
N TYR A 993 16.70 8.84 24.34
CA TYR A 993 16.86 7.57 23.62
C TYR A 993 17.97 7.65 22.58
N SER A 994 18.61 6.51 22.28
CA SER A 994 19.38 6.35 21.05
C SER A 994 18.45 6.10 19.86
N ASP A 995 19.02 6.18 18.66
CA ASP A 995 18.47 5.52 17.49
C ASP A 995 18.39 3.99 17.70
N TYR A 996 17.52 3.33 16.95
CA TYR A 996 17.38 1.87 17.03
C TYR A 996 18.55 1.13 16.40
N SER A 997 18.73 -0.12 16.80
CA SER A 997 19.50 -1.10 16.04
C SER A 997 18.88 -1.37 14.66
N ALA A 998 19.65 -1.98 13.77
CA ALA A 998 19.11 -2.71 12.64
C ALA A 998 18.03 -3.72 13.06
N GLU A 999 17.13 -4.07 12.14
CA GLU A 999 16.05 -5.02 12.38
C GLU A 999 16.55 -6.46 12.50
N ILE A 1000 16.12 -7.16 13.56
CA ILE A 1000 16.36 -8.59 13.74
C ILE A 1000 15.11 -9.34 13.28
N ALA A 1001 15.09 -9.73 12.00
CA ALA A 1001 14.05 -10.63 11.47
C ALA A 1001 14.39 -12.10 11.80
N ALA A 1002 13.49 -12.81 12.46
CA ALA A 1002 13.72 -14.18 12.89
C ALA A 1002 12.45 -15.04 12.89
N ARG A 1003 12.58 -16.31 12.50
CA ARG A 1003 11.50 -17.31 12.53
C ARG A 1003 11.62 -18.19 13.78
N THR A 1004 10.53 -18.42 14.50
CA THR A 1004 10.47 -19.46 15.56
C THR A 1004 10.75 -20.86 14.99
N ASN A 1005 11.09 -21.81 15.86
CA ASN A 1005 11.21 -23.21 15.45
C ASN A 1005 9.82 -23.85 15.24
N PRO A 1006 9.74 -25.01 14.57
CA PRO A 1006 8.55 -25.86 14.63
C PRO A 1006 8.23 -26.30 16.06
N SER A 1007 6.95 -26.55 16.33
CA SER A 1007 6.44 -27.12 17.59
C SER A 1007 6.96 -28.54 17.84
N VAL A 1008 6.84 -29.00 19.08
CA VAL A 1008 7.22 -30.36 19.49
C VAL A 1008 6.37 -31.43 18.79
N MET A 1009 6.97 -32.56 18.45
CA MET A 1009 6.25 -33.67 17.81
C MET A 1009 5.37 -34.44 18.80
N THR A 1010 4.07 -34.48 18.53
CA THR A 1010 3.05 -35.21 19.29
C THR A 1010 2.59 -36.48 18.57
N GLY A 1011 1.84 -37.34 19.28
CA GLY A 1011 1.22 -38.55 18.71
C GLY A 1011 2.17 -39.66 18.25
N ALA A 1012 3.48 -39.53 18.50
CA ALA A 1012 4.49 -40.49 18.05
C ALA A 1012 4.25 -41.88 18.67
N LYS A 1013 3.90 -42.85 17.83
CA LYS A 1013 3.51 -44.22 18.22
C LYS A 1013 3.94 -45.24 17.18
N LEU A 1014 3.87 -46.51 17.55
CA LEU A 1014 4.05 -47.63 16.63
C LEU A 1014 2.85 -47.73 15.67
N GLY A 1015 3.10 -47.73 14.36
CA GLY A 1015 2.11 -47.91 13.30
C GLY A 1015 2.15 -49.28 12.60
N GLY A 1016 3.06 -50.18 12.98
CA GLY A 1016 3.09 -51.55 12.46
C GLY A 1016 4.39 -52.30 12.75
N ARG A 1017 4.34 -53.64 12.73
CA ARG A 1017 5.47 -54.55 12.94
C ARG A 1017 5.52 -55.61 11.84
N ALA A 1018 6.72 -55.88 11.34
CA ALA A 1018 7.06 -57.05 10.53
C ALA A 1018 8.26 -57.78 11.15
N ALA A 1019 8.75 -58.84 10.53
CA ALA A 1019 9.98 -59.50 10.96
C ALA A 1019 11.24 -58.67 10.61
N ASP A 1020 11.20 -57.98 9.47
CA ASP A 1020 12.29 -57.19 8.88
C ASP A 1020 12.19 -55.68 9.19
N ALA A 1021 11.11 -55.22 9.80
CA ALA A 1021 10.77 -53.81 9.82
C ALA A 1021 9.85 -53.36 10.96
N LEU A 1022 9.94 -52.07 11.26
CA LEU A 1022 9.04 -51.35 12.16
C LEU A 1022 8.53 -50.09 11.45
N ARG A 1023 7.23 -49.82 11.59
CA ARG A 1023 6.59 -48.57 11.13
C ARG A 1023 6.29 -47.69 12.33
N VAL A 1024 6.74 -46.43 12.29
CA VAL A 1024 6.46 -45.39 13.29
C VAL A 1024 5.52 -44.37 12.66
N ASN A 1025 4.50 -43.94 13.39
CA ASN A 1025 3.54 -42.90 12.99
C ASN A 1025 3.56 -41.75 14.01
N TRP A 1026 3.10 -40.57 13.62
CA TRP A 1026 2.97 -39.39 14.49
C TRP A 1026 1.79 -38.49 14.06
N SER A 1027 1.48 -37.44 14.81
CA SER A 1027 0.49 -36.44 14.41
C SER A 1027 1.07 -35.45 13.38
N LYS A 1028 0.27 -35.00 12.40
CA LYS A 1028 0.68 -33.94 11.46
C LYS A 1028 1.04 -32.67 12.24
N ASN A 1029 2.20 -32.11 11.97
CA ASN A 1029 2.65 -30.86 12.57
C ASN A 1029 2.53 -29.73 11.54
N ALA A 1030 1.51 -28.88 11.68
CA ALA A 1030 1.25 -27.76 10.77
C ALA A 1030 2.39 -26.72 10.72
N SER A 1031 3.24 -26.66 11.75
CA SER A 1031 4.40 -25.76 11.78
C SER A 1031 5.65 -26.34 11.06
N ALA A 1032 5.61 -27.59 10.60
CA ALA A 1032 6.72 -28.24 9.91
C ALA A 1032 6.62 -28.09 8.38
N ASP A 1033 7.77 -28.11 7.70
CA ASP A 1033 7.83 -28.50 6.28
C ASP A 1033 7.98 -30.02 6.15
N GLY A 1034 8.62 -30.64 7.14
CA GLY A 1034 8.92 -32.07 7.12
C GLY A 1034 9.47 -32.60 8.44
N TYR A 1035 9.94 -33.84 8.43
CA TYR A 1035 10.34 -34.59 9.63
C TYR A 1035 11.74 -35.20 9.50
N ILE A 1036 12.45 -35.26 10.63
CA ILE A 1036 13.64 -36.08 10.82
C ILE A 1036 13.28 -37.25 11.72
N VAL A 1037 13.52 -38.47 11.26
CA VAL A 1037 13.35 -39.71 12.03
C VAL A 1037 14.72 -40.23 12.44
N GLU A 1038 14.89 -40.52 13.73
CA GLU A 1038 16.10 -41.10 14.29
C GLU A 1038 15.82 -42.45 14.96
N MET A 1039 16.80 -43.36 14.87
CA MET A 1039 16.81 -44.65 15.56
C MET A 1039 18.02 -44.72 16.49
N TYR A 1040 17.87 -45.33 17.66
CA TYR A 1040 18.96 -45.49 18.62
C TYR A 1040 19.80 -46.74 18.28
N GLN A 1041 21.07 -46.55 17.95
CA GLN A 1041 22.01 -47.61 17.56
C GLN A 1041 23.45 -47.22 17.98
N GLY A 1042 24.25 -48.18 18.45
CA GLY A 1042 25.65 -47.91 18.86
C GLY A 1042 25.77 -46.82 19.92
N ASN A 1043 24.91 -46.87 20.95
CA ASN A 1043 24.77 -45.89 22.04
C ASN A 1043 24.47 -44.43 21.61
N LYS A 1044 24.14 -44.17 20.34
CA LYS A 1044 23.79 -42.85 19.84
C LYS A 1044 22.48 -42.86 19.04
N TRP A 1045 21.91 -41.67 18.85
CA TRP A 1045 20.78 -41.48 17.93
C TRP A 1045 21.31 -41.21 16.52
N VAL A 1046 20.86 -42.02 15.56
CA VAL A 1046 21.28 -41.95 14.15
C VAL A 1046 20.08 -41.55 13.30
N ARG A 1047 20.26 -40.57 12.40
CA ARG A 1047 19.23 -40.20 11.41
C ARG A 1047 19.01 -41.36 10.45
N VAL A 1048 17.77 -41.85 10.39
CA VAL A 1048 17.36 -42.94 9.50
C VAL A 1048 16.35 -42.52 8.43
N GLY A 1049 15.77 -41.32 8.55
CA GLY A 1049 14.93 -40.72 7.52
C GLY A 1049 14.90 -39.20 7.59
N LYS A 1050 14.84 -38.56 6.42
CA LYS A 1050 14.37 -37.18 6.23
C LYS A 1050 13.13 -37.26 5.34
N ILE A 1051 12.06 -36.64 5.77
CA ILE A 1051 10.76 -36.62 5.09
C ILE A 1051 10.47 -35.16 4.74
N THR A 1052 10.23 -34.86 3.46
CA THR A 1052 10.14 -33.49 2.92
C THR A 1052 8.72 -32.94 2.81
N ASN A 1053 7.70 -33.75 3.11
CA ASN A 1053 6.29 -33.37 3.11
C ASN A 1053 5.71 -33.51 4.53
N ASN A 1054 5.14 -32.44 5.08
CA ASN A 1054 4.59 -32.42 6.44
C ASN A 1054 3.33 -33.29 6.61
N SER A 1055 2.66 -33.69 5.52
CA SER A 1055 1.51 -34.60 5.55
C SER A 1055 1.93 -36.07 5.59
N THR A 1056 3.19 -36.40 5.31
CA THR A 1056 3.73 -37.76 5.48
C THR A 1056 4.03 -38.05 6.95
N THR A 1057 3.02 -38.56 7.66
CA THR A 1057 3.01 -38.80 9.12
C THR A 1057 3.49 -40.19 9.55
N THR A 1058 4.21 -40.91 8.67
CA THR A 1058 4.66 -42.29 8.91
C THR A 1058 6.02 -42.59 8.28
N PHE A 1059 6.75 -43.54 8.86
CA PHE A 1059 8.02 -44.05 8.34
C PHE A 1059 8.20 -45.54 8.65
N ARG A 1060 8.48 -46.37 7.62
CA ARG A 1060 8.84 -47.80 7.76
C ARG A 1060 10.36 -47.93 7.66
N LYS A 1061 11.03 -48.26 8.77
CA LYS A 1061 12.44 -48.70 8.72
C LYS A 1061 12.48 -50.19 8.44
N ALA A 1062 13.00 -50.55 7.27
CA ALA A 1062 13.32 -51.93 6.87
C ALA A 1062 14.79 -52.29 7.13
N GLY A 1063 15.11 -53.59 7.02
CA GLY A 1063 16.45 -54.13 7.26
C GLY A 1063 16.77 -54.26 8.75
N LEU A 1064 15.78 -54.63 9.56
CA LEU A 1064 15.88 -54.88 10.99
C LEU A 1064 15.90 -56.39 11.27
N ASN A 1065 16.58 -56.79 12.35
CA ASN A 1065 16.62 -58.19 12.78
C ASN A 1065 15.28 -58.60 13.40
N ALA A 1066 14.88 -59.85 13.18
CA ALA A 1066 13.65 -60.42 13.76
C ALA A 1066 13.72 -60.50 15.29
N SER A 1067 12.55 -60.44 15.95
CA SER A 1067 12.40 -60.44 17.42
C SER A 1067 13.31 -59.47 18.20
N THR A 1068 13.84 -58.42 17.57
CA THR A 1068 14.82 -57.49 18.15
C THR A 1068 14.19 -56.14 18.52
N VAL A 1069 14.64 -55.51 19.61
CA VAL A 1069 14.07 -54.25 20.13
C VAL A 1069 14.81 -53.05 19.54
N TYR A 1070 14.05 -52.06 19.07
CA TYR A 1070 14.55 -50.79 18.56
C TYR A 1070 13.82 -49.62 19.22
N LYS A 1071 14.49 -48.46 19.29
CA LYS A 1071 13.95 -47.20 19.79
C LYS A 1071 14.00 -46.14 18.69
N PHE A 1072 12.92 -45.41 18.50
CA PHE A 1072 12.79 -44.33 17.51
C PHE A 1072 12.33 -43.02 18.16
N ARG A 1073 12.73 -41.89 17.58
CA ARG A 1073 12.18 -40.56 17.89
C ARG A 1073 12.07 -39.72 16.62
N VAL A 1074 11.16 -38.74 16.62
CA VAL A 1074 10.88 -37.90 15.45
C VAL A 1074 10.90 -36.43 15.85
N ARG A 1075 11.49 -35.55 15.03
CA ARG A 1075 11.36 -34.09 15.19
C ARG A 1075 10.90 -33.43 13.90
N ALA A 1076 10.09 -32.38 14.03
CA ALA A 1076 9.76 -31.49 12.92
C ALA A 1076 10.98 -30.68 12.48
N TYR A 1077 11.00 -30.27 11.21
CA TYR A 1077 11.88 -29.22 10.71
C TYR A 1077 11.12 -28.26 9.80
N LYS A 1078 11.61 -27.01 9.69
CA LYS A 1078 11.16 -26.00 8.72
C LYS A 1078 12.35 -25.25 8.15
N MET A 1079 12.33 -24.96 6.86
CA MET A 1079 13.34 -24.19 6.17
C MET A 1079 13.17 -22.69 6.44
N SER A 1080 14.29 -22.01 6.61
CA SER A 1080 14.40 -20.56 6.80
C SER A 1080 15.49 -20.07 5.85
N GLY A 1081 15.13 -19.93 4.57
CA GLY A 1081 16.11 -19.92 3.48
C GLY A 1081 16.82 -21.28 3.39
N LYS A 1082 18.13 -21.28 3.18
CA LYS A 1082 18.95 -22.51 3.10
C LYS A 1082 19.10 -23.25 4.45
N THR A 1083 18.70 -22.64 5.58
CA THR A 1083 18.89 -23.21 6.93
C THR A 1083 17.66 -23.97 7.42
N ALA A 1084 17.84 -25.22 7.85
CA ALA A 1084 16.80 -26.02 8.49
C ALA A 1084 16.72 -25.73 10.01
N LEU A 1085 15.59 -25.15 10.44
CA LEU A 1085 15.21 -25.00 11.85
C LEU A 1085 14.58 -26.31 12.34
N TYR A 1086 14.86 -26.71 13.57
CA TYR A 1086 14.39 -27.98 14.14
C TYR A 1086 13.55 -27.77 15.39
N GLY A 1087 12.40 -28.44 15.45
CA GLY A 1087 11.58 -28.54 16.66
C GLY A 1087 12.15 -29.57 17.65
N ASN A 1088 11.54 -29.64 18.83
CA ASN A 1088 11.87 -30.67 19.82
C ASN A 1088 11.43 -32.07 19.35
N TYR A 1089 12.17 -33.09 19.77
CA TYR A 1089 11.81 -34.48 19.49
C TYR A 1089 10.53 -34.90 20.22
N SER A 1090 9.86 -35.89 19.63
CA SER A 1090 8.78 -36.66 20.25
C SER A 1090 9.25 -37.48 21.45
N ALA A 1091 8.28 -38.01 22.19
CA ALA A 1091 8.49 -39.18 23.03
C ALA A 1091 9.15 -40.34 22.23
N THR A 1092 9.90 -41.20 22.94
CA THR A 1092 10.63 -42.32 22.33
C THR A 1092 9.73 -43.53 22.11
N VAL A 1093 9.54 -43.92 20.85
CA VAL A 1093 8.78 -45.11 20.46
C VAL A 1093 9.70 -46.34 20.55
N THR A 1094 9.47 -47.19 21.55
CA THR A 1094 10.21 -48.45 21.73
C THR A 1094 9.37 -49.63 21.25
N ALA A 1095 9.92 -50.50 20.39
CA ALA A 1095 9.20 -51.65 19.86
C ALA A 1095 10.12 -52.82 19.48
N ARG A 1096 9.62 -54.06 19.63
CA ARG A 1096 10.24 -55.28 19.11
C ARG A 1096 9.69 -55.61 17.72
N THR A 1097 10.52 -56.07 16.79
CA THR A 1097 10.07 -56.72 15.54
C THR A 1097 9.34 -58.04 15.83
N ASN A 1098 8.62 -58.56 14.84
CA ASN A 1098 8.02 -59.90 14.95
C ASN A 1098 9.09 -60.99 14.76
N PRO A 1099 8.81 -62.24 15.17
CA PRO A 1099 9.57 -63.40 14.72
C PRO A 1099 9.53 -63.56 13.19
N SER A 1100 10.58 -64.16 12.63
CA SER A 1100 10.62 -64.53 11.20
C SER A 1100 9.70 -65.71 10.88
N ILE A 1101 9.45 -65.94 9.59
CA ILE A 1101 8.67 -67.08 9.10
C ILE A 1101 9.31 -68.42 9.49
N VAL A 1102 8.49 -69.41 9.87
CA VAL A 1102 8.98 -70.78 10.13
C VAL A 1102 9.22 -71.49 8.80
N LYS A 1103 10.48 -71.86 8.54
CA LYS A 1103 10.89 -72.59 7.33
C LYS A 1103 10.91 -74.11 7.56
N GLY A 1104 10.92 -74.87 6.47
CA GLY A 1104 11.08 -76.33 6.49
C GLY A 1104 9.92 -77.12 7.10
N VAL A 1105 8.71 -76.52 7.17
CA VAL A 1105 7.51 -77.18 7.72
C VAL A 1105 7.13 -78.37 6.83
N LYS A 1106 7.27 -79.59 7.33
CA LYS A 1106 7.01 -80.85 6.61
C LYS A 1106 6.37 -81.92 7.48
N ILE A 1107 5.77 -82.94 6.86
CA ILE A 1107 5.36 -84.16 7.57
C ILE A 1107 6.61 -85.00 7.82
N GLY A 1108 6.98 -85.17 9.08
CA GLY A 1108 8.13 -85.97 9.55
C GLY A 1108 7.75 -87.36 10.07
N GLY A 1109 6.53 -87.82 9.80
CA GLY A 1109 6.04 -89.15 10.17
C GLY A 1109 4.52 -89.28 9.99
N LYS A 1110 4.06 -90.46 9.57
CA LYS A 1110 2.64 -90.81 9.38
C LYS A 1110 2.33 -92.06 10.20
N ALA A 1111 1.11 -92.12 10.73
CA ALA A 1111 0.50 -93.32 11.30
C ALA A 1111 -0.99 -93.37 10.92
N LYS A 1112 -1.68 -94.46 11.24
CA LYS A 1112 -3.13 -94.60 11.00
C LYS A 1112 -3.97 -93.56 11.76
N ASP A 1113 -3.51 -93.14 12.93
CA ASP A 1113 -4.20 -92.25 13.88
C ASP A 1113 -3.58 -90.84 13.98
N ALA A 1114 -2.45 -90.58 13.32
CA ALA A 1114 -1.61 -89.43 13.66
C ALA A 1114 -0.70 -88.94 12.53
N LEU A 1115 -0.33 -87.66 12.63
CA LEU A 1115 0.68 -87.02 11.80
C LEU A 1115 1.70 -86.28 12.68
N ARG A 1116 2.99 -86.48 12.38
CA ARG A 1116 4.10 -85.73 12.98
C ARG A 1116 4.50 -84.60 12.04
N VAL A 1117 4.38 -83.36 12.50
CA VAL A 1117 4.82 -82.15 11.78
C VAL A 1117 6.20 -81.76 12.32
N ASN A 1118 7.17 -81.56 11.44
CA ASN A 1118 8.52 -81.09 11.77
C ASN A 1118 8.77 -79.73 11.09
N TRP A 1119 9.69 -78.93 11.62
CA TRP A 1119 10.14 -77.65 11.03
C TRP A 1119 11.60 -77.35 11.37
N THR A 1120 12.22 -76.39 10.67
CA THR A 1120 13.57 -75.92 10.99
C THR A 1120 13.53 -75.01 12.23
N LYS A 1121 14.52 -75.14 13.14
CA LYS A 1121 14.66 -74.25 14.30
C LYS A 1121 14.75 -72.79 13.84
N ASN A 1122 13.87 -71.95 14.39
CA ASN A 1122 13.84 -70.52 14.10
C ASN A 1122 14.55 -69.74 15.22
N ALA A 1123 15.69 -69.12 14.92
CA ALA A 1123 16.50 -68.38 15.89
C ALA A 1123 15.80 -67.17 16.53
N SER A 1124 14.68 -66.69 15.97
CA SER A 1124 13.88 -65.58 16.51
C SER A 1124 12.65 -66.04 17.30
N ALA A 1125 12.42 -67.36 17.42
CA ALA A 1125 11.29 -67.93 18.14
C ALA A 1125 11.63 -68.15 19.62
N GLN A 1126 10.83 -67.57 20.52
CA GLN A 1126 10.79 -68.03 21.92
C GLN A 1126 10.04 -69.37 22.01
N GLY A 1127 9.04 -69.56 21.13
CA GLY A 1127 8.24 -70.77 21.03
C GLY A 1127 7.45 -70.81 19.72
N TYR A 1128 6.59 -71.82 19.56
CA TYR A 1128 5.80 -72.03 18.34
C TYR A 1128 4.30 -72.20 18.65
N ILE A 1129 3.46 -71.77 17.71
CA ILE A 1129 2.04 -72.15 17.66
C ILE A 1129 1.85 -73.09 16.48
N VAL A 1130 1.28 -74.28 16.73
CA VAL A 1130 0.85 -75.21 15.68
C VAL A 1130 -0.66 -75.15 15.56
N GLU A 1131 -1.14 -74.97 14.33
CA GLU A 1131 -2.55 -74.88 13.98
C GLU A 1131 -2.90 -75.91 12.91
N MET A 1132 -4.11 -76.48 12.98
CA MET A 1132 -4.65 -77.47 12.06
C MET A 1132 -5.94 -76.93 11.44
N TYR A 1133 -6.15 -77.15 10.15
CA TYR A 1133 -7.37 -76.75 9.47
C TYR A 1133 -8.50 -77.75 9.75
N LYS A 1134 -9.63 -77.30 10.30
CA LYS A 1134 -10.82 -78.11 10.60
C LYS A 1134 -12.08 -77.23 10.47
N GLY A 1135 -13.06 -77.66 9.68
CA GLY A 1135 -14.36 -76.98 9.54
C GLY A 1135 -14.23 -75.53 9.09
N GLY A 1136 -13.58 -75.29 7.95
CA GLY A 1136 -13.36 -73.96 7.37
C GLY A 1136 -12.35 -73.05 8.09
N LYS A 1137 -11.89 -73.40 9.30
CA LYS A 1137 -11.04 -72.54 10.13
C LYS A 1137 -9.75 -73.21 10.63
N TRP A 1138 -8.76 -72.38 10.94
CA TRP A 1138 -7.51 -72.81 11.56
C TRP A 1138 -7.65 -72.85 13.08
N VAL A 1139 -7.52 -74.04 13.67
CA VAL A 1139 -7.67 -74.30 15.10
C VAL A 1139 -6.29 -74.56 15.72
N ARG A 1140 -5.97 -73.91 16.83
CA ARG A 1140 -4.71 -74.15 17.57
C ARG A 1140 -4.72 -75.58 18.14
N VAL A 1141 -3.71 -76.37 17.78
CA VAL A 1141 -3.50 -77.73 18.30
C VAL A 1141 -2.27 -77.85 19.19
N ALA A 1142 -1.36 -76.86 19.20
CA ALA A 1142 -0.30 -76.75 20.21
C ALA A 1142 0.12 -75.29 20.46
N LYS A 1143 0.57 -75.02 21.69
CA LYS A 1143 1.47 -73.90 22.03
C LYS A 1143 2.72 -74.52 22.66
N ILE A 1144 3.85 -74.37 21.98
CA ILE A 1144 5.14 -74.94 22.36
C ILE A 1144 5.99 -73.80 22.94
N THR A 1145 6.35 -73.89 24.21
CA THR A 1145 7.03 -72.81 24.96
C THR A 1145 8.55 -72.80 24.81
N ASN A 1146 9.15 -73.86 24.27
CA ASN A 1146 10.58 -73.98 24.03
C ASN A 1146 10.91 -73.80 22.53
N GLY A 1147 11.62 -72.72 22.18
CA GLY A 1147 12.04 -72.42 20.80
C GLY A 1147 12.98 -73.44 20.16
N ASN A 1148 13.55 -74.37 20.93
CA ASN A 1148 14.35 -75.48 20.42
C ASN A 1148 13.50 -76.67 19.93
N THR A 1149 12.24 -76.77 20.33
CA THR A 1149 11.36 -77.89 19.94
C THR A 1149 10.88 -77.71 18.50
N THR A 1150 11.33 -78.61 17.61
CA THR A 1150 11.15 -78.55 16.14
C THR A 1150 10.15 -79.57 15.59
N THR A 1151 9.37 -80.22 16.45
CA THR A 1151 8.43 -81.28 16.07
C THR A 1151 7.17 -81.31 16.95
N PHE A 1152 6.05 -81.80 16.39
CA PHE A 1152 4.80 -82.04 17.10
C PHE A 1152 4.03 -83.21 16.47
N ARG A 1153 3.61 -84.21 17.28
CA ARG A 1153 2.71 -85.30 16.86
C ARG A 1153 1.27 -84.94 17.22
N LYS A 1154 0.40 -84.75 16.22
CA LYS A 1154 -1.06 -84.70 16.45
C LYS A 1154 -1.63 -86.10 16.29
N ALA A 1155 -2.07 -86.69 17.40
CA ALA A 1155 -2.82 -87.95 17.47
C ALA A 1155 -4.34 -87.72 17.47
N GLY A 1156 -5.13 -88.79 17.29
CA GLY A 1156 -6.60 -88.71 17.23
C GLY A 1156 -7.08 -88.09 15.91
N LEU A 1157 -6.50 -88.54 14.81
CA LEU A 1157 -6.88 -88.23 13.43
C LEU A 1157 -7.53 -89.47 12.79
N ALA A 1158 -8.44 -89.27 11.84
CA ALA A 1158 -9.08 -90.37 11.11
C ALA A 1158 -8.10 -91.04 10.14
N LYS A 1159 -8.25 -92.35 9.91
CA LYS A 1159 -7.45 -93.12 8.95
C LYS A 1159 -7.63 -92.61 7.52
N ASN A 1160 -6.61 -92.76 6.67
CA ASN A 1160 -6.63 -92.38 5.25
C ASN A 1160 -7.20 -90.97 4.94
N THR A 1161 -7.04 -90.00 5.86
CA THR A 1161 -7.68 -88.67 5.80
C THR A 1161 -6.63 -87.56 5.68
N ALA A 1162 -6.92 -86.54 4.87
CA ALA A 1162 -6.01 -85.42 4.60
C ALA A 1162 -6.23 -84.26 5.58
N TYR A 1163 -5.13 -83.76 6.17
CA TYR A 1163 -5.12 -82.65 7.10
C TYR A 1163 -4.11 -81.58 6.65
N LYS A 1164 -4.45 -80.31 6.86
CA LYS A 1164 -3.54 -79.17 6.63
C LYS A 1164 -3.07 -78.64 7.98
N PHE A 1165 -1.77 -78.43 8.13
CA PHE A 1165 -1.13 -77.86 9.31
C PHE A 1165 -0.37 -76.58 8.95
N ARG A 1166 -0.26 -75.67 9.91
CA ARG A 1166 0.61 -74.49 9.80
C ARG A 1166 1.30 -74.20 11.14
N VAL A 1167 2.54 -73.74 11.06
CA VAL A 1167 3.40 -73.45 12.22
C VAL A 1167 3.89 -72.02 12.11
N ARG A 1168 3.73 -71.24 13.19
CA ARG A 1168 4.30 -69.89 13.33
C ARG A 1168 5.17 -69.80 14.59
N ALA A 1169 6.24 -69.02 14.51
CA ALA A 1169 7.03 -68.63 15.66
C ALA A 1169 6.28 -67.56 16.48
N TYR A 1170 6.47 -67.55 17.79
CA TYR A 1170 6.06 -66.45 18.66
C TYR A 1170 7.21 -66.00 19.59
N HIS A 1171 7.14 -64.75 20.03
CA HIS A 1171 8.02 -64.18 21.05
C HIS A 1171 7.24 -63.19 21.92
N MET A 1172 7.40 -63.26 23.25
CA MET A 1172 6.73 -62.35 24.17
C MET A 1172 7.38 -60.95 24.15
N SER A 1173 6.57 -59.91 24.27
CA SER A 1173 6.97 -58.51 24.37
C SER A 1173 6.21 -57.88 25.54
N GLY A 1174 6.70 -58.11 26.76
CA GLY A 1174 5.89 -57.97 27.96
C GLY A 1174 4.78 -59.02 27.98
N LYS A 1175 3.56 -58.64 28.39
CA LYS A 1175 2.39 -59.54 28.41
C LYS A 1175 1.87 -59.92 27.01
N THR A 1176 2.28 -59.22 25.94
CA THR A 1176 1.79 -59.45 24.57
C THR A 1176 2.65 -60.46 23.81
N ALA A 1177 2.02 -61.49 23.22
CA ALA A 1177 2.68 -62.41 22.29
C ALA A 1177 2.75 -61.79 20.88
N LEU A 1178 3.96 -61.66 20.33
CA LEU A 1178 4.18 -61.28 18.92
C LEU A 1178 4.34 -62.54 18.08
N TYR A 1179 3.80 -62.54 16.86
CA TYR A 1179 3.73 -63.70 15.98
C TYR A 1179 4.42 -63.45 14.64
N GLY A 1180 5.20 -64.42 14.18
CA GLY A 1180 5.73 -64.44 12.82
C GLY A 1180 4.72 -65.01 11.82
N ASN A 1181 5.07 -64.93 10.53
CA ASN A 1181 4.31 -65.59 9.46
C ASN A 1181 4.41 -67.13 9.59
N TYR A 1182 3.42 -67.82 9.03
CA TYR A 1182 3.33 -69.27 9.07
C TYR A 1182 4.11 -69.93 7.93
N GLY A 1183 4.78 -71.05 8.20
CA GLY A 1183 4.97 -72.10 7.20
C GLY A 1183 3.83 -73.11 7.27
N SER A 1184 3.46 -73.76 6.17
CA SER A 1184 2.33 -74.69 6.09
C SER A 1184 2.70 -76.00 5.38
N VAL A 1185 1.93 -77.06 5.67
CA VAL A 1185 2.05 -78.38 5.03
C VAL A 1185 0.70 -79.08 4.98
N SER A 1186 0.48 -79.93 3.98
CA SER A 1186 -0.65 -80.86 3.92
C SER A 1186 -0.15 -82.30 4.04
N GLY A 1187 -0.90 -83.18 4.70
CA GLY A 1187 -0.52 -84.58 4.89
C GLY A 1187 -1.72 -85.51 5.06
N LYS A 1188 -1.62 -86.72 4.51
CA LYS A 1188 -2.61 -87.80 4.69
C LYS A 1188 -2.13 -88.78 5.76
N THR A 1189 -3.00 -89.19 6.68
CA THR A 1189 -2.75 -90.33 7.59
C THR A 1189 -2.60 -91.63 6.80
N ALA A 1190 -2.00 -92.65 7.42
CA ALA A 1190 -1.82 -93.95 6.78
C ALA A 1190 -3.16 -94.70 6.61
N ALA A 1191 -3.17 -95.67 5.68
CA ALA A 1191 -4.34 -96.53 5.41
C ALA A 1191 -4.34 -97.83 6.22
N LYS A 1192 -3.17 -98.27 6.70
CA LYS A 1192 -2.94 -99.32 7.70
C LYS A 1192 -2.15 -98.70 8.86
#